data_AF-A0A7J0EZE9-F1
#
_entry.id   AF-A0A7J0EZE9-F1
#
_cell.length_a   1.000
_cell.length_b   1.000
_cell.length_c   1.000
_cell.angle_alpha   90.00
_cell.angle_beta   90.00
_cell.angle_gamma   90.00
#
_symmetry.space_group_name_H-M   'P 1'
#
loop_
_entity.id
_entity.type
_entity.pdbx_description
1 polymer ?
#
loop_
_entity_poly.entity_id
_entity_poly.type
_entity_poly.pdbx_seq_one_letter_code
_entity_poly.pdbx_strand_id
1 'polypeptide(L)'
;MRSTKLPTIARTITTFTSKYLPITISTSTLLLDSYSKTSFQSNVYARNRAINDEIKSGFVHSALKLFDEMPVRDVVTWNFVAFWRREGFIKKESKLTAGCFDDLPNRNLAAWNLVLCGFCELGRSNELLGAYDDMKLDGVEPNGLTFCYLIRGCSNERLLEEGEQLHCCVVKLGWSKSNLFVANALWNFILLDAAMGEETSACSFLGFLGLSSGTHNLNLGRQIHCFVTKLGFDCGSLHVQSTLINMYGQCGEIDVSVSLFDGVPERRLECCNSLMTSLLHCGIVEDAVEMFGLMLDEGIGFDEVSLSKTFKALSVSSSGSLASCTLAHCCVIKSGFGSDTAVSCSLIDAYSRSGHRRHKSCVVDLLGRSGLLDEAKEVLKKSAVKGDPAIELAMARKMRKEIGYSLIENFLTTHHGQVNVVTRFLLMWMVLGLLEMEFSDDTQAFVDAWKQACSTPKSVFLVPIGRRYLVNATRFKGPCADKLIIQIDGTIVAPDEPKTWDPENPRIWLDFSNLNRVIFQGGGVIDGSGSKWWAASCKRNKSNALTIDSSSAVKVKGLTIRNSQQMHFVISRCESVRLSDIQISAPGDSPNTDGIHITGSTNVVLQNCKIGTGDDCVSIVNGSSGIKMKTIYCGPGHGISSTVSKVFDTHSSGVYFSSTSIGSLGKNNSTGIVTKVVLDTAFLRETTNGLRIKTWQGGSGYVSSVRYQNVRMEDVSNPIIVDQFYCDSPVTCKNLTSAVEINGIMYRNITGTSKSTRAMKFACSDTVPCKHIVLNNINLEKKGWHECLASSDKDFIIEQTKDIEPAKTNREDLIHTEL
;
A
#
# COMPACT_ATOMS: atom_id res chain seq x y z
N MET A 1 -11.58 -21.88 -58.78
CA MET A 1 -10.92 -21.30 -59.97
C MET A 1 -10.12 -20.09 -59.53
N ARG A 2 -8.85 -19.93 -60.00
CA ARG A 2 -7.96 -18.73 -59.91
C ARG A 2 -7.69 -18.16 -58.49
N SER A 3 -6.53 -18.42 -57.85
CA SER A 3 -5.18 -17.82 -58.04
C SER A 3 -5.12 -16.33 -57.66
N THR A 4 -4.23 -15.84 -56.77
CA THR A 4 -2.74 -15.77 -56.85
C THR A 4 -2.08 -15.80 -55.44
N LYS A 5 -0.99 -16.54 -55.12
CA LYS A 5 0.46 -16.25 -55.32
C LYS A 5 0.86 -14.78 -54.97
N LEU A 6 1.76 -14.47 -54.03
CA LEU A 6 3.22 -14.74 -53.85
C LEU A 6 3.68 -14.17 -52.46
N PRO A 7 4.96 -14.25 -52.00
CA PRO A 7 6.12 -15.08 -52.38
C PRO A 7 6.92 -15.72 -51.20
N THR A 8 7.69 -16.78 -51.51
CA THR A 8 8.88 -17.18 -50.74
C THR A 8 10.01 -16.13 -50.81
N ILE A 9 10.76 -15.93 -49.71
CA ILE A 9 12.02 -15.18 -49.72
C ILE A 9 13.19 -16.13 -49.40
N ALA A 10 14.12 -16.22 -50.35
CA ALA A 10 15.45 -16.79 -50.14
C ALA A 10 16.49 -15.90 -50.84
N ARG A 11 17.70 -15.81 -50.25
CA ARG A 11 18.88 -15.02 -50.66
C ARG A 11 18.85 -13.51 -50.34
N THR A 12 19.73 -13.11 -49.42
CA THR A 12 21.02 -12.50 -49.80
C THR A 12 22.07 -12.81 -48.73
N ILE A 13 23.23 -13.32 -49.15
CA ILE A 13 24.43 -13.54 -48.33
C ILE A 13 25.54 -12.60 -48.83
N THR A 14 26.55 -12.37 -47.98
CA THR A 14 27.89 -11.77 -48.25
C THR A 14 28.03 -10.25 -48.39
N THR A 15 28.53 -9.60 -47.31
CA THR A 15 29.83 -8.88 -47.15
C THR A 15 29.69 -7.95 -45.93
N PHE A 16 30.55 -7.95 -44.91
CA PHE A 16 32.00 -7.66 -44.94
C PHE A 16 32.78 -8.37 -43.80
N THR A 17 34.09 -8.52 -43.97
CA THR A 17 34.99 -9.30 -43.12
C THR A 17 35.74 -8.49 -42.04
N SER A 18 36.02 -9.15 -40.90
CA SER A 18 37.20 -9.03 -40.02
C SER A 18 37.86 -7.65 -39.77
N LYS A 19 37.88 -7.21 -38.50
CA LYS A 19 38.97 -6.37 -37.96
C LYS A 19 39.03 -6.40 -36.42
N TYR A 20 39.89 -7.25 -35.87
CA TYR A 20 40.49 -7.03 -34.54
C TYR A 20 41.97 -7.44 -34.60
N LEU A 21 42.84 -6.44 -34.45
CA LEU A 21 44.28 -6.59 -34.21
C LEU A 21 44.50 -6.58 -32.68
N PRO A 22 45.44 -7.33 -32.10
CA PRO A 22 45.63 -7.36 -30.66
C PRO A 22 46.36 -6.11 -30.16
N ILE A 23 45.95 -5.59 -29.00
CA ILE A 23 46.70 -4.54 -28.30
C ILE A 23 47.76 -5.21 -27.42
N THR A 24 49.01 -4.99 -27.78
CA THR A 24 50.19 -5.32 -26.99
C THR A 24 50.26 -4.47 -25.72
N ILE A 25 50.46 -5.08 -24.56
CA ILE A 25 50.86 -4.38 -23.34
C ILE A 25 52.38 -4.29 -23.32
N SER A 26 52.93 -3.07 -23.41
CA SER A 26 54.36 -2.85 -23.20
C SER A 26 54.69 -2.75 -21.71
N THR A 27 55.66 -3.56 -21.29
CA THR A 27 56.51 -3.30 -20.11
C THR A 27 57.16 -1.90 -20.23
N SER A 28 57.66 -1.23 -19.18
CA SER A 28 58.47 -1.77 -18.07
C SER A 28 58.72 -0.70 -16.98
N THR A 29 59.31 -1.14 -15.84
CA THR A 29 60.36 -0.42 -15.04
C THR A 29 60.06 0.98 -14.47
N LEU A 30 60.36 1.39 -13.23
CA LEU A 30 61.06 0.89 -12.03
C LEU A 30 60.44 1.69 -10.83
N LEU A 31 60.69 1.47 -9.53
CA LEU A 31 61.64 0.65 -8.77
C LEU A 31 60.97 0.30 -7.41
N LEU A 32 61.47 -0.68 -6.66
CA LEU A 32 61.12 -0.89 -5.23
C LEU A 32 62.35 -1.37 -4.44
N ASP A 33 63.46 -0.62 -4.55
CA ASP A 33 64.67 -0.82 -3.76
C ASP A 33 64.54 -0.08 -2.43
N SER A 34 64.00 -0.75 -1.41
CA SER A 34 64.49 -0.61 -0.03
C SER A 34 63.96 -1.75 0.85
N TYR A 35 64.72 -2.07 1.90
CA TYR A 35 64.40 -3.06 2.94
C TYR A 35 64.50 -4.54 2.60
N SER A 36 65.72 -4.95 2.23
CA SER A 36 66.28 -6.17 2.80
C SER A 36 66.43 -6.02 4.32
N LYS A 37 65.59 -6.71 5.11
CA LYS A 37 65.92 -7.15 6.48
C LYS A 37 65.17 -8.45 6.78
N THR A 38 65.94 -9.46 7.15
CA THR A 38 65.52 -10.87 7.25
C THR A 38 64.44 -11.12 8.28
N SER A 39 63.31 -11.70 7.87
CA SER A 39 62.39 -12.44 8.75
C SER A 39 62.35 -13.92 8.32
N PHE A 40 61.99 -14.80 9.26
CA PHE A 40 62.03 -16.26 9.10
C PHE A 40 61.21 -16.80 7.91
N GLN A 41 60.24 -16.01 7.42
CA GLN A 41 59.35 -16.36 6.30
C GLN A 41 60.05 -16.45 4.94
N SER A 42 61.15 -15.72 4.69
CA SER A 42 61.83 -15.77 3.39
C SER A 42 62.43 -17.16 3.08
N ASN A 43 62.78 -17.92 4.12
CA ASN A 43 63.40 -19.23 4.01
C ASN A 43 62.38 -20.32 3.63
N VAL A 44 61.17 -20.28 4.19
CA VAL A 44 60.07 -21.20 3.83
C VAL A 44 59.62 -20.97 2.39
N TYR A 45 59.41 -19.71 1.98
CA TYR A 45 59.01 -19.37 0.61
C TYR A 45 60.08 -19.77 -0.43
N ALA A 46 61.37 -19.56 -0.13
CA ALA A 46 62.46 -19.98 -1.02
C ALA A 46 62.52 -21.50 -1.17
N ARG A 47 62.33 -22.26 -0.09
CA ARG A 47 62.27 -23.74 -0.14
C ARG A 47 61.02 -24.25 -0.84
N ASN A 48 59.86 -23.63 -0.63
CA ASN A 48 58.62 -23.93 -1.37
C ASN A 48 58.80 -23.73 -2.89
N ARG A 49 59.56 -22.69 -3.30
CA ARG A 49 59.92 -22.49 -4.71
C ARG A 49 60.85 -23.60 -5.23
N ALA A 50 61.91 -23.93 -4.49
CA ALA A 50 62.83 -25.01 -4.86
C ALA A 50 62.12 -26.36 -4.99
N ILE A 51 61.25 -26.71 -4.03
CA ILE A 51 60.40 -27.91 -4.08
C ILE A 51 59.53 -27.90 -5.35
N ASN A 52 58.84 -26.78 -5.64
CA ASN A 52 58.01 -26.64 -6.83
C ASN A 52 58.79 -26.72 -8.16
N ASP A 53 60.04 -26.26 -8.20
CA ASP A 53 60.85 -26.28 -9.42
C ASP A 53 61.53 -27.65 -9.66
N GLU A 54 61.96 -28.35 -8.60
CA GLU A 54 62.36 -29.78 -8.64
C GLU A 54 61.17 -30.67 -9.07
N ILE A 55 59.98 -30.36 -8.56
CA ILE A 55 58.71 -31.00 -8.90
C ILE A 55 58.37 -30.83 -10.39
N LYS A 56 58.42 -29.60 -10.94
CA LYS A 56 58.20 -29.36 -12.38
C LYS A 56 59.24 -30.07 -13.26
N SER A 57 60.42 -30.35 -12.70
CA SER A 57 61.52 -31.05 -13.36
C SER A 57 61.44 -32.58 -13.22
N GLY A 58 60.46 -33.12 -12.46
CA GLY A 58 60.22 -34.55 -12.28
C GLY A 58 61.08 -35.26 -11.23
N PHE A 59 61.92 -34.55 -10.47
CA PHE A 59 62.87 -35.15 -9.52
C PHE A 59 62.25 -35.40 -8.13
N VAL A 60 61.27 -36.30 -8.08
CA VAL A 60 60.41 -36.57 -6.90
C VAL A 60 61.19 -36.86 -5.61
N HIS A 61 62.26 -37.68 -5.67
CA HIS A 61 63.02 -38.04 -4.46
C HIS A 61 63.86 -36.86 -3.91
N SER A 62 64.28 -35.94 -4.79
CA SER A 62 64.97 -34.71 -4.42
C SER A 62 64.01 -33.73 -3.73
N ALA A 63 62.82 -33.52 -4.31
CA ALA A 63 61.77 -32.70 -3.71
C ALA A 63 61.30 -33.20 -2.34
N LEU A 64 61.17 -34.52 -2.15
CA LEU A 64 60.82 -35.13 -0.85
C LEU A 64 61.94 -34.92 0.18
N LYS A 65 63.21 -35.06 -0.20
CA LYS A 65 64.34 -34.79 0.70
C LYS A 65 64.38 -33.32 1.14
N LEU A 66 64.17 -32.38 0.21
CA LEU A 66 64.04 -30.95 0.52
C LEU A 66 62.86 -30.65 1.46
N PHE A 67 61.76 -31.39 1.33
CA PHE A 67 60.60 -31.32 2.22
C PHE A 67 60.92 -31.86 3.62
N ASP A 68 61.60 -33.00 3.74
CA ASP A 68 61.97 -33.62 5.03
C ASP A 68 62.96 -32.75 5.81
N GLU A 69 63.88 -32.06 5.12
CA GLU A 69 64.86 -31.13 5.69
C GLU A 69 64.27 -29.78 6.15
N MET A 70 62.97 -29.52 5.98
CA MET A 70 62.30 -28.28 6.44
C MET A 70 61.95 -28.30 7.94
N PRO A 71 62.48 -27.37 8.76
CA PRO A 71 62.17 -27.31 10.19
C PRO A 71 60.77 -26.74 10.49
N VAL A 72 60.20 -25.96 9.56
CA VAL A 72 58.84 -25.40 9.62
C VAL A 72 58.25 -25.48 8.22
N ARG A 73 56.99 -25.92 8.11
CA ARG A 73 56.26 -26.15 6.85
C ARG A 73 54.96 -25.36 6.86
N ASP A 74 54.55 -24.80 5.73
CA ASP A 74 53.28 -24.09 5.59
C ASP A 74 52.27 -24.89 4.74
N VAL A 75 51.04 -24.40 4.65
CA VAL A 75 49.96 -25.05 3.90
C VAL A 75 50.31 -25.19 2.40
N VAL A 76 51.14 -24.31 1.85
CA VAL A 76 51.61 -24.40 0.46
C VAL A 76 52.64 -25.52 0.31
N THR A 77 53.56 -25.67 1.27
CA THR A 77 54.51 -26.80 1.35
C THR A 77 53.76 -28.13 1.31
N TRP A 78 52.71 -28.28 2.13
CA TRP A 78 51.91 -29.50 2.21
C TRP A 78 51.05 -29.73 0.95
N ASN A 79 50.45 -28.68 0.39
CA ASN A 79 49.67 -28.78 -0.84
C ASN A 79 50.50 -29.26 -2.05
N PHE A 80 51.78 -28.89 -2.15
CA PHE A 80 52.65 -29.42 -3.22
C PHE A 80 52.86 -30.94 -3.12
N VAL A 81 53.08 -31.46 -1.91
CA VAL A 81 53.26 -32.92 -1.69
C VAL A 81 51.96 -33.68 -1.94
N ALA A 82 50.83 -33.15 -1.46
CA ALA A 82 49.51 -33.73 -1.72
C ALA A 82 49.16 -33.75 -3.22
N PHE A 83 49.45 -32.66 -3.94
CA PHE A 83 49.19 -32.57 -5.38
C PHE A 83 50.08 -33.52 -6.21
N TRP A 84 51.34 -33.76 -5.84
CA TRP A 84 52.24 -34.59 -6.67
C TRP A 84 52.29 -36.07 -6.34
N ARG A 85 51.90 -36.50 -5.12
CA ARG A 85 51.62 -37.93 -4.87
C ARG A 85 50.41 -38.45 -5.66
N ARG A 86 49.59 -37.56 -6.25
CA ARG A 86 48.52 -37.85 -7.22
C ARG A 86 49.03 -38.46 -8.54
N GLU A 87 50.10 -37.90 -9.11
CA GLU A 87 50.68 -38.35 -10.38
C GLU A 87 51.61 -39.57 -10.19
N GLY A 88 52.33 -39.63 -9.06
CA GLY A 88 53.42 -40.60 -8.87
C GLY A 88 53.03 -42.03 -8.50
N PHE A 89 51.82 -42.29 -7.98
CA PHE A 89 51.45 -43.59 -7.42
C PHE A 89 50.00 -44.03 -7.69
N ILE A 90 49.54 -43.93 -8.96
CA ILE A 90 48.33 -44.65 -9.42
C ILE A 90 48.63 -46.16 -9.56
N LYS A 91 48.92 -46.82 -8.43
CA LYS A 91 48.80 -48.26 -8.12
C LYS A 91 49.44 -48.56 -6.75
N LYS A 92 48.61 -49.10 -5.84
CA LYS A 92 48.86 -49.55 -4.46
C LYS A 92 48.93 -48.49 -3.34
N GLU A 93 48.11 -48.77 -2.33
CA GLU A 93 48.12 -48.30 -0.93
C GLU A 93 47.68 -46.85 -0.62
N SER A 94 46.38 -46.70 -0.36
CA SER A 94 45.69 -45.47 0.06
C SER A 94 45.86 -45.08 1.54
N LYS A 95 46.67 -45.80 2.32
CA LYS A 95 46.85 -45.51 3.76
C LYS A 95 47.80 -44.34 4.06
N LEU A 96 48.65 -43.92 3.12
CA LEU A 96 49.60 -42.82 3.34
C LEU A 96 49.07 -41.42 3.02
N THR A 97 47.98 -41.28 2.24
CA THR A 97 47.38 -39.97 1.92
C THR A 97 46.52 -39.43 3.05
N ALA A 98 45.86 -40.29 3.82
CA ALA A 98 45.08 -39.89 4.99
C ALA A 98 45.99 -39.30 6.09
N GLY A 99 47.07 -39.98 6.47
CA GLY A 99 47.96 -39.53 7.55
C GLY A 99 48.52 -38.11 7.35
N CYS A 100 48.98 -37.77 6.13
CA CYS A 100 49.45 -36.39 5.86
C CYS A 100 48.31 -35.34 5.79
N PHE A 101 47.05 -35.76 5.64
CA PHE A 101 45.89 -34.87 5.74
C PHE A 101 45.41 -34.73 7.19
N ASP A 102 45.65 -35.74 8.04
CA ASP A 102 45.49 -35.67 9.51
C ASP A 102 46.57 -34.78 10.15
N ASP A 103 47.79 -34.76 9.60
CA ASP A 103 48.89 -33.87 10.04
C ASP A 103 48.75 -32.40 9.59
N LEU A 104 47.70 -32.02 8.85
CA LEU A 104 47.49 -30.63 8.39
C LEU A 104 46.97 -29.74 9.52
N PRO A 105 47.72 -28.68 9.95
CA PRO A 105 47.30 -27.84 11.07
C PRO A 105 46.11 -26.90 10.77
N ASN A 106 45.67 -26.82 9.51
CA ASN A 106 44.43 -26.14 9.08
C ASN A 106 44.01 -26.67 7.70
N ARG A 107 42.93 -27.46 7.64
CA ARG A 107 42.37 -28.00 6.38
C ARG A 107 41.46 -26.97 5.72
N ASN A 108 41.87 -26.43 4.58
CA ASN A 108 41.08 -25.44 3.84
C ASN A 108 40.29 -26.06 2.68
N LEU A 109 39.37 -25.28 2.11
CA LEU A 109 38.49 -25.69 1.00
C LEU A 109 39.24 -26.24 -0.24
N ALA A 110 40.48 -25.82 -0.48
CA ALA A 110 41.29 -26.34 -1.59
C ALA A 110 41.82 -27.75 -1.28
N ALA A 111 42.27 -27.99 -0.05
CA ALA A 111 42.70 -29.31 0.40
C ALA A 111 41.54 -30.31 0.42
N TRP A 112 40.38 -29.92 0.94
CA TRP A 112 39.15 -30.74 0.91
C TRP A 112 38.70 -31.09 -0.51
N ASN A 113 38.64 -30.11 -1.43
CA ASN A 113 38.28 -30.39 -2.82
C ASN A 113 39.29 -31.29 -3.55
N LEU A 114 40.57 -31.29 -3.15
CA LEU A 114 41.57 -32.21 -3.69
C LEU A 114 41.31 -33.66 -3.25
N VAL A 115 40.99 -33.86 -1.96
CA VAL A 115 40.64 -35.18 -1.39
C VAL A 115 39.37 -35.73 -2.05
N LEU A 116 38.32 -34.92 -2.15
CA LEU A 116 37.06 -35.31 -2.81
C LEU A 116 37.25 -35.60 -4.31
N CYS A 117 38.07 -34.81 -5.02
CA CYS A 117 38.45 -35.11 -6.40
C CYS A 117 39.11 -36.49 -6.51
N GLY A 118 40.05 -36.80 -5.62
CA GLY A 118 40.76 -38.09 -5.59
C GLY A 118 39.82 -39.29 -5.34
N PHE A 119 38.90 -39.22 -4.37
CA PHE A 119 37.94 -40.30 -4.15
C PHE A 119 36.93 -40.47 -5.30
N CYS A 120 36.55 -39.36 -5.96
CA CYS A 120 35.68 -39.36 -7.14
C CYS A 120 36.36 -40.02 -8.36
N GLU A 121 37.63 -39.68 -8.63
CA GLU A 121 38.43 -40.27 -9.73
C GLU A 121 38.74 -41.75 -9.52
N LEU A 122 38.89 -42.18 -8.27
CA LEU A 122 39.18 -43.58 -7.91
C LEU A 122 37.93 -44.48 -7.82
N GLY A 123 36.72 -43.94 -7.90
CA GLY A 123 35.47 -44.71 -7.71
C GLY A 123 35.39 -45.32 -6.32
N ARG A 124 35.49 -44.49 -5.27
CA ARG A 124 35.36 -44.89 -3.86
C ARG A 124 34.32 -44.01 -3.17
N SER A 125 33.06 -44.15 -3.56
CA SER A 125 31.99 -43.19 -3.22
C SER A 125 31.63 -43.17 -1.74
N ASN A 126 31.77 -44.30 -1.03
CA ASN A 126 31.61 -44.32 0.44
C ASN A 126 32.64 -43.42 1.16
N GLU A 127 33.90 -43.41 0.71
CA GLU A 127 34.94 -42.53 1.27
C GLU A 127 34.82 -41.08 0.77
N LEU A 128 34.30 -40.88 -0.43
CA LEU A 128 33.94 -39.56 -0.96
C LEU A 128 32.86 -38.89 -0.10
N LEU A 129 31.81 -39.63 0.27
CA LEU A 129 30.72 -39.13 1.12
C LEU A 129 31.18 -38.95 2.58
N GLY A 130 31.96 -39.89 3.13
CA GLY A 130 32.57 -39.74 4.46
C GLY A 130 33.44 -38.49 4.56
N ALA A 131 34.34 -38.27 3.60
CA ALA A 131 35.17 -37.06 3.54
C ALA A 131 34.35 -35.76 3.37
N TYR A 132 33.14 -35.83 2.81
CA TYR A 132 32.24 -34.68 2.74
C TYR A 132 31.55 -34.39 4.07
N ASP A 133 31.25 -35.40 4.87
CA ASP A 133 30.76 -35.20 6.24
C ASP A 133 31.86 -34.70 7.17
N ASP A 134 33.09 -35.23 7.06
CA ASP A 134 34.25 -34.69 7.78
C ASP A 134 34.53 -33.22 7.42
N MET A 135 34.38 -32.83 6.15
CA MET A 135 34.49 -31.44 5.69
C MET A 135 33.46 -30.51 6.36
N LYS A 136 32.24 -30.99 6.62
CA LYS A 136 31.22 -30.23 7.35
C LYS A 136 31.56 -30.14 8.84
N LEU A 137 32.09 -31.20 9.44
CA LEU A 137 32.50 -31.23 10.85
C LEU A 137 33.65 -30.27 11.13
N ASP A 138 34.61 -30.16 10.20
CA ASP A 138 35.68 -29.16 10.21
C ASP A 138 35.18 -27.72 9.88
N GLY A 139 33.87 -27.53 9.66
CA GLY A 139 33.24 -26.22 9.47
C GLY A 139 33.54 -25.54 8.12
N VAL A 140 33.99 -26.29 7.11
CA VAL A 140 34.40 -25.73 5.81
C VAL A 140 33.22 -25.73 4.83
N GLU A 141 32.78 -24.56 4.39
CA GLU A 141 31.63 -24.44 3.48
C GLU A 141 31.90 -25.05 2.09
N PRO A 142 31.02 -25.95 1.59
CA PRO A 142 31.09 -26.53 0.24
C PRO A 142 30.90 -25.50 -0.87
N ASN A 143 31.62 -25.68 -2.00
CA ASN A 143 31.42 -24.87 -3.20
C ASN A 143 30.88 -25.71 -4.38
N GLY A 144 30.63 -25.06 -5.52
CA GLY A 144 30.12 -25.76 -6.72
C GLY A 144 31.00 -26.92 -7.22
N LEU A 145 32.34 -26.86 -7.04
CA LEU A 145 33.22 -27.98 -7.41
C LEU A 145 33.06 -29.16 -6.44
N THR A 146 32.87 -28.89 -5.15
CA THR A 146 32.55 -29.91 -4.13
C THR A 146 31.34 -30.73 -4.56
N PHE A 147 30.23 -30.07 -4.93
CA PHE A 147 29.03 -30.76 -5.40
C PHE A 147 29.21 -31.48 -6.75
N CYS A 148 30.02 -30.94 -7.67
CA CYS A 148 30.34 -31.64 -8.92
C CYS A 148 31.00 -33.02 -8.68
N TYR A 149 31.97 -33.10 -7.76
CA TYR A 149 32.63 -34.37 -7.44
C TYR A 149 31.68 -35.35 -6.74
N LEU A 150 30.86 -34.87 -5.81
CA LEU A 150 29.90 -35.68 -5.06
C LEU A 150 28.83 -36.31 -5.97
N ILE A 151 28.17 -35.50 -6.80
CA ILE A 151 27.15 -35.98 -7.74
C ILE A 151 27.76 -36.94 -8.77
N ARG A 152 28.98 -36.65 -9.25
CA ARG A 152 29.69 -37.54 -10.18
C ARG A 152 30.09 -38.87 -9.54
N GLY A 153 30.51 -38.88 -8.28
CA GLY A 153 30.78 -40.11 -7.54
C GLY A 153 29.53 -40.98 -7.42
N CYS A 154 28.42 -40.38 -6.96
CA CYS A 154 27.12 -41.06 -6.88
C CYS A 154 26.67 -41.59 -8.25
N SER A 155 26.93 -40.86 -9.34
CA SER A 155 26.66 -41.32 -10.72
C SER A 155 27.53 -42.51 -11.15
N ASN A 156 28.81 -42.55 -10.73
CA ASN A 156 29.75 -43.62 -11.09
C ASN A 156 29.36 -44.96 -10.42
N GLU A 157 28.98 -44.94 -9.14
CA GLU A 157 28.61 -46.14 -8.36
C GLU A 157 27.10 -46.40 -8.26
N ARG A 158 26.26 -45.53 -8.86
CA ARG A 158 24.79 -45.61 -8.88
C ARG A 158 24.13 -45.51 -7.50
N LEU A 159 24.66 -44.62 -6.66
CA LEU A 159 24.11 -44.27 -5.35
C LEU A 159 22.96 -43.27 -5.53
N LEU A 160 21.75 -43.80 -5.72
CA LEU A 160 20.57 -42.99 -6.04
C LEU A 160 20.08 -42.17 -4.85
N GLU A 161 19.84 -42.80 -3.69
CA GLU A 161 19.32 -42.11 -2.49
C GLU A 161 20.26 -40.98 -2.01
N GLU A 162 21.56 -41.20 -2.03
CA GLU A 162 22.57 -40.20 -1.67
C GLU A 162 22.67 -39.08 -2.71
N GLY A 163 22.52 -39.42 -4.00
CA GLY A 163 22.47 -38.44 -5.09
C GLY A 163 21.22 -37.55 -5.04
N GLU A 164 20.06 -38.08 -4.65
CA GLU A 164 18.83 -37.31 -4.41
C GLU A 164 18.97 -36.35 -3.21
N GLN A 165 19.59 -36.81 -2.11
CA GLN A 165 19.89 -35.97 -0.96
C GLN A 165 20.82 -34.82 -1.35
N LEU A 166 21.87 -35.10 -2.13
CA LEU A 166 22.78 -34.08 -2.68
C LEU A 166 22.07 -33.11 -3.65
N HIS A 167 21.15 -33.61 -4.48
CA HIS A 167 20.31 -32.78 -5.35
C HIS A 167 19.46 -31.80 -4.53
N CYS A 168 18.80 -32.27 -3.47
CA CYS A 168 18.05 -31.42 -2.55
C CYS A 168 18.93 -30.35 -1.89
N CYS A 169 20.16 -30.68 -1.49
CA CYS A 169 21.13 -29.72 -0.95
C CYS A 169 21.56 -28.67 -2.00
N VAL A 170 21.85 -29.09 -3.23
CA VAL A 170 22.21 -28.19 -4.35
C VAL A 170 21.08 -27.21 -4.68
N VAL A 171 19.81 -27.66 -4.63
CA VAL A 171 18.64 -26.79 -4.84
C VAL A 171 18.48 -25.80 -3.68
N LYS A 172 18.55 -26.27 -2.42
CA LYS A 172 18.44 -25.41 -1.22
C LYS A 172 19.52 -24.32 -1.16
N LEU A 173 20.73 -24.63 -1.62
CA LEU A 173 21.86 -23.70 -1.67
C LEU A 173 21.94 -22.88 -2.97
N GLY A 174 20.99 -23.05 -3.90
CA GLY A 174 20.90 -22.27 -5.14
C GLY A 174 21.93 -22.60 -6.23
N TRP A 175 22.78 -23.62 -6.02
CA TRP A 175 23.86 -23.98 -6.94
C TRP A 175 23.38 -24.46 -8.31
N SER A 176 22.17 -25.02 -8.41
CA SER A 176 21.57 -25.48 -9.68
C SER A 176 21.30 -24.35 -10.69
N LYS A 177 21.15 -23.10 -10.24
CA LYS A 177 20.97 -21.92 -11.10
C LYS A 177 22.25 -21.12 -11.32
N SER A 178 23.23 -21.24 -10.43
CA SER A 178 24.45 -20.42 -10.45
C SER A 178 25.69 -21.14 -11.01
N ASN A 179 25.66 -22.46 -11.20
CA ASN A 179 26.82 -23.22 -11.69
C ASN A 179 26.46 -24.26 -12.76
N LEU A 180 26.89 -24.00 -14.00
CA LEU A 180 26.65 -24.85 -15.17
C LEU A 180 27.24 -26.27 -15.02
N PHE A 181 28.37 -26.43 -14.33
CA PHE A 181 28.98 -27.74 -14.13
C PHE A 181 28.15 -28.62 -13.18
N VAL A 182 27.58 -28.01 -12.13
CA VAL A 182 26.66 -28.70 -11.21
C VAL A 182 25.36 -29.08 -11.93
N ALA A 183 24.80 -28.17 -12.75
CA ALA A 183 23.60 -28.45 -13.53
C ALA A 183 23.80 -29.61 -14.54
N ASN A 184 24.94 -29.65 -15.23
CA ASN A 184 25.28 -30.75 -16.13
C ASN A 184 25.53 -32.08 -15.37
N ALA A 185 26.12 -32.03 -14.18
CA ALA A 185 26.29 -33.22 -13.34
C ALA A 185 24.94 -33.79 -12.87
N LEU A 186 24.00 -32.93 -12.43
CA LEU A 186 22.64 -33.33 -12.09
C LEU A 186 21.87 -33.90 -13.29
N TRP A 187 21.99 -33.30 -14.48
CA TRP A 187 21.36 -33.82 -15.69
C TRP A 187 21.87 -35.23 -16.05
N ASN A 188 23.18 -35.46 -15.97
CA ASN A 188 23.76 -36.79 -16.19
C ASN A 188 23.30 -37.83 -15.15
N PHE A 189 23.13 -37.42 -13.88
CA PHE A 189 22.60 -38.28 -12.82
C PHE A 189 21.13 -38.65 -13.08
N ILE A 190 20.29 -37.68 -13.46
CA ILE A 190 18.87 -37.90 -13.78
C ILE A 190 18.69 -38.70 -15.10
N LEU A 191 19.62 -38.59 -16.05
CA LEU A 191 19.65 -39.44 -17.26
C LEU A 191 19.92 -40.91 -16.95
N LEU A 192 20.70 -41.23 -15.91
CA LEU A 192 20.96 -42.60 -15.45
C LEU A 192 19.71 -43.21 -14.81
N ASP A 193 19.00 -42.41 -14.02
CA ASP A 193 17.74 -42.78 -13.38
C ASP A 193 16.61 -43.05 -14.40
N ALA A 194 16.42 -42.11 -15.35
CA ALA A 194 15.50 -42.23 -16.47
C ALA A 194 15.70 -43.48 -17.35
N ALA A 195 16.91 -44.02 -17.39
CA ALA A 195 17.24 -45.22 -18.15
C ALA A 195 16.81 -46.53 -17.46
N MET A 196 16.41 -46.49 -16.18
CA MET A 196 16.02 -47.67 -15.39
C MET A 196 14.50 -47.88 -15.26
N GLY A 197 13.68 -46.97 -15.80
CA GLY A 197 12.26 -47.22 -16.06
C GLY A 197 11.24 -46.64 -15.08
N GLU A 198 11.64 -45.73 -14.19
CA GLU A 198 10.68 -44.92 -13.43
C GLU A 198 10.16 -43.71 -14.25
N GLU A 199 8.94 -43.24 -13.93
CA GLU A 199 8.24 -42.21 -14.70
C GLU A 199 8.89 -40.83 -14.56
N THR A 200 9.83 -40.50 -15.45
CA THR A 200 10.35 -39.13 -15.57
C THR A 200 9.24 -38.12 -15.81
N SER A 201 9.00 -37.26 -14.81
CA SER A 201 7.90 -36.29 -14.88
C SER A 201 8.11 -35.23 -15.97
N ALA A 202 7.01 -34.76 -16.57
CA ALA A 202 7.04 -33.63 -17.51
C ALA A 202 7.69 -32.37 -16.91
N CYS A 203 7.57 -32.16 -15.59
CA CYS A 203 8.17 -31.04 -14.86
C CYS A 203 9.70 -31.05 -14.92
N SER A 204 10.33 -32.22 -14.93
CA SER A 204 11.78 -32.37 -15.07
C SER A 204 12.26 -31.78 -16.40
N PHE A 205 11.60 -32.15 -17.51
CA PHE A 205 11.95 -31.65 -18.84
C PHE A 205 11.79 -30.13 -18.96
N LEU A 206 10.75 -29.53 -18.35
CA LEU A 206 10.57 -28.07 -18.35
C LEU A 206 11.76 -27.34 -17.69
N GLY A 207 12.26 -27.85 -16.57
CA GLY A 207 13.42 -27.28 -15.88
C GLY A 207 14.70 -27.30 -16.71
N PHE A 208 15.00 -28.44 -17.34
CA PHE A 208 16.21 -28.60 -18.17
C PHE A 208 16.13 -27.87 -19.51
N LEU A 209 14.95 -27.82 -20.14
CA LEU A 209 14.73 -27.00 -21.34
C LEU A 209 14.86 -25.50 -21.00
N GLY A 210 14.36 -25.05 -19.85
CA GLY A 210 14.56 -23.69 -19.36
C GLY A 210 16.04 -23.33 -19.13
N LEU A 211 16.82 -24.25 -18.54
CA LEU A 211 18.28 -24.13 -18.41
C LEU A 211 18.98 -24.05 -19.78
N SER A 212 18.61 -24.92 -20.72
CA SER A 212 19.13 -24.89 -22.09
C SER A 212 18.84 -23.56 -22.79
N SER A 213 17.61 -23.05 -22.63
CA SER A 213 17.13 -21.78 -23.19
C SER A 213 17.93 -20.60 -22.64
N GLY A 214 18.04 -20.49 -21.30
CA GLY A 214 18.75 -19.38 -20.64
C GLY A 214 20.28 -19.43 -20.76
N THR A 215 20.86 -20.56 -21.17
CA THR A 215 22.30 -20.71 -21.45
C THR A 215 22.64 -20.75 -22.94
N HIS A 216 21.63 -20.62 -23.82
CA HIS A 216 21.74 -20.77 -25.28
C HIS A 216 22.45 -22.09 -25.72
N ASN A 217 22.34 -23.15 -24.92
CA ASN A 217 23.05 -24.41 -25.14
C ASN A 217 22.24 -25.37 -26.03
N LEU A 218 22.21 -25.08 -27.33
CA LEU A 218 21.48 -25.88 -28.34
C LEU A 218 21.80 -27.38 -28.30
N ASN A 219 23.02 -27.78 -27.92
CA ASN A 219 23.40 -29.19 -27.84
C ASN A 219 22.68 -29.91 -26.69
N LEU A 220 22.56 -29.27 -25.52
CA LEU A 220 21.78 -29.78 -24.39
C LEU A 220 20.29 -29.82 -24.76
N GLY A 221 19.77 -28.74 -25.35
CA GLY A 221 18.37 -28.66 -25.80
C GLY A 221 17.98 -29.75 -26.81
N ARG A 222 18.83 -30.02 -27.81
CA ARG A 222 18.65 -31.11 -28.78
C ARG A 222 18.68 -32.49 -28.11
N GLN A 223 19.56 -32.72 -27.13
CA GLN A 223 19.57 -33.97 -26.37
C GLN A 223 18.25 -34.16 -25.60
N ILE A 224 17.81 -33.14 -24.86
CA ILE A 224 16.54 -33.19 -24.12
C ILE A 224 15.36 -33.44 -25.06
N HIS A 225 15.30 -32.75 -26.20
CA HIS A 225 14.24 -32.94 -27.20
C HIS A 225 14.19 -34.39 -27.73
N CYS A 226 15.33 -34.99 -28.08
CA CYS A 226 15.37 -36.40 -28.50
C CYS A 226 14.79 -37.36 -27.44
N PHE A 227 15.01 -37.09 -26.15
CA PHE A 227 14.39 -37.87 -25.07
C PHE A 227 12.89 -37.61 -24.93
N VAL A 228 12.46 -36.34 -25.01
CA VAL A 228 11.04 -35.94 -24.99
C VAL A 228 10.25 -36.64 -26.11
N THR A 229 10.78 -36.70 -27.33
CA THR A 229 10.20 -37.45 -28.46
C THR A 229 10.24 -38.96 -28.25
N LYS A 230 11.34 -39.52 -27.75
CA LYS A 230 11.45 -40.96 -27.47
C LYS A 230 10.42 -41.44 -26.42
N LEU A 231 10.02 -40.55 -25.52
CA LEU A 231 9.05 -40.80 -24.45
C LEU A 231 7.61 -40.34 -24.81
N GLY A 232 7.38 -39.76 -26.00
CA GLY A 232 6.06 -39.31 -26.46
C GLY A 232 5.52 -38.04 -25.79
N PHE A 233 6.34 -37.33 -25.01
CA PHE A 233 5.97 -36.06 -24.38
C PHE A 233 5.92 -34.88 -25.36
N ASP A 234 6.52 -35.03 -26.55
CA ASP A 234 6.46 -34.06 -27.65
C ASP A 234 5.05 -33.90 -28.24
N CYS A 235 4.22 -34.95 -28.18
CA CYS A 235 2.83 -34.92 -28.60
C CYS A 235 1.85 -34.84 -27.42
N GLY A 236 2.22 -35.42 -26.26
CA GLY A 236 1.33 -35.59 -25.12
C GLY A 236 1.23 -34.40 -24.13
N SER A 237 2.14 -33.42 -24.18
CA SER A 237 2.17 -32.32 -23.21
C SER A 237 2.37 -30.94 -23.84
N LEU A 238 1.30 -30.13 -23.79
CA LEU A 238 1.27 -28.75 -24.28
C LEU A 238 2.37 -27.86 -23.68
N HIS A 239 2.65 -28.04 -22.38
CA HIS A 239 3.69 -27.28 -21.68
C HIS A 239 5.09 -27.61 -22.19
N VAL A 240 5.34 -28.87 -22.53
CA VAL A 240 6.63 -29.31 -23.09
C VAL A 240 6.77 -28.82 -24.53
N GLN A 241 5.71 -28.89 -25.34
CA GLN A 241 5.65 -28.30 -26.68
C GLN A 241 5.96 -26.80 -26.68
N SER A 242 5.24 -26.00 -25.88
CA SER A 242 5.46 -24.55 -25.80
C SER A 242 6.87 -24.20 -25.30
N THR A 243 7.46 -25.02 -24.44
CA THR A 243 8.82 -24.82 -23.94
C THR A 243 9.90 -25.23 -24.96
N LEU A 244 9.68 -26.30 -25.74
CA LEU A 244 10.55 -26.66 -26.87
C LEU A 244 10.56 -25.57 -27.94
N ILE A 245 9.39 -25.07 -28.34
CA ILE A 245 9.24 -23.95 -29.29
C ILE A 245 10.08 -22.75 -28.82
N ASN A 246 9.93 -22.33 -27.57
CA ASN A 246 10.69 -21.22 -27.00
C ASN A 246 12.20 -21.52 -26.87
N MET A 247 12.59 -22.74 -26.48
CA MET A 247 14.00 -23.13 -26.33
C MET A 247 14.74 -23.07 -27.67
N TYR A 248 14.18 -23.62 -28.74
CA TYR A 248 14.78 -23.53 -30.08
C TYR A 248 14.83 -22.08 -30.58
N GLY A 249 13.78 -21.29 -30.36
CA GLY A 249 13.75 -19.87 -30.70
C GLY A 249 14.84 -19.06 -29.97
N GLN A 250 14.99 -19.24 -28.66
CA GLN A 250 16.05 -18.59 -27.89
C GLN A 250 17.46 -19.11 -28.22
N CYS A 251 17.59 -20.31 -28.77
CA CYS A 251 18.86 -20.80 -29.33
C CYS A 251 19.12 -20.31 -30.77
N GLY A 252 18.24 -19.50 -31.36
CA GLY A 252 18.36 -18.94 -32.71
C GLY A 252 17.89 -19.86 -33.85
N GLU A 253 17.32 -21.02 -33.55
CA GLU A 253 16.93 -22.05 -34.52
C GLU A 253 15.43 -21.94 -34.83
N ILE A 254 15.06 -20.83 -35.47
CA ILE A 254 13.65 -20.48 -35.70
C ILE A 254 12.92 -21.48 -36.59
N ASP A 255 13.59 -22.06 -37.60
CA ASP A 255 12.99 -23.05 -38.50
C ASP A 255 12.48 -24.30 -37.74
N VAL A 256 13.22 -24.71 -36.70
CA VAL A 256 12.83 -25.84 -35.83
C VAL A 256 11.68 -25.42 -34.90
N SER A 257 11.70 -24.18 -34.40
CA SER A 257 10.62 -23.60 -33.58
C SER A 257 9.28 -23.54 -34.34
N VAL A 258 9.30 -23.11 -35.61
CA VAL A 258 8.13 -23.09 -36.51
C VAL A 258 7.66 -24.50 -36.84
N SER A 259 8.57 -25.41 -37.23
CA SER A 259 8.24 -26.81 -37.52
C SER A 259 7.58 -27.54 -36.33
N LEU A 260 8.03 -27.24 -35.11
CA LEU A 260 7.41 -27.75 -33.88
C LEU A 260 6.02 -27.16 -33.64
N PHE A 261 5.80 -25.88 -33.97
CA PHE A 261 4.48 -25.24 -33.86
C PHE A 261 3.48 -25.78 -34.89
N ASP A 262 3.90 -25.98 -36.14
CA ASP A 262 3.08 -26.58 -37.20
C ASP A 262 2.73 -28.06 -36.94
N GLY A 263 3.55 -28.75 -36.13
CA GLY A 263 3.28 -30.11 -35.64
C GLY A 263 2.23 -30.19 -34.53
N VAL A 264 1.78 -29.07 -33.94
CA VAL A 264 0.79 -29.09 -32.85
C VAL A 264 -0.62 -29.28 -33.43
N PRO A 265 -1.37 -30.34 -33.04
CA PRO A 265 -2.67 -30.66 -33.66
C PRO A 265 -3.80 -29.69 -33.32
N GLU A 266 -3.70 -28.98 -32.19
CA GLU A 266 -4.60 -27.89 -31.79
C GLU A 266 -3.77 -26.67 -31.42
N ARG A 267 -3.93 -25.57 -32.17
CA ARG A 267 -3.26 -24.29 -31.86
C ARG A 267 -3.84 -23.70 -30.57
N ARG A 268 -3.02 -23.62 -29.52
CA ARG A 268 -3.39 -23.04 -28.22
C ARG A 268 -2.53 -21.84 -27.86
N LEU A 269 -3.08 -20.99 -27.00
CA LEU A 269 -2.52 -19.71 -26.57
C LEU A 269 -1.05 -19.80 -26.13
N GLU A 270 -0.69 -20.84 -25.40
CA GLU A 270 0.66 -21.09 -24.88
C GLU A 270 1.69 -21.29 -26.00
N CYS A 271 1.34 -22.11 -27.00
CA CYS A 271 2.19 -22.37 -28.16
C CYS A 271 2.31 -21.13 -29.06
N CYS A 272 1.20 -20.41 -29.29
CA CYS A 272 1.21 -19.16 -30.03
C CYS A 272 2.08 -18.10 -29.35
N ASN A 273 1.91 -17.92 -28.03
CA ASN A 273 2.72 -17.03 -27.22
C ASN A 273 4.20 -17.43 -27.27
N SER A 274 4.55 -18.72 -27.19
CA SER A 274 5.94 -19.17 -27.32
C SER A 274 6.54 -18.87 -28.71
N LEU A 275 5.81 -19.13 -29.79
CA LEU A 275 6.28 -18.82 -31.15
C LEU A 275 6.46 -17.31 -31.35
N MET A 276 5.54 -16.47 -30.86
CA MET A 276 5.69 -15.01 -30.88
C MET A 276 6.94 -14.54 -30.11
N THR A 277 7.32 -15.20 -29.01
CA THR A 277 8.60 -14.94 -28.31
C THR A 277 9.78 -15.27 -29.22
N SER A 278 9.75 -16.44 -29.87
CA SER A 278 10.82 -16.94 -30.73
C SER A 278 11.05 -16.03 -31.94
N LEU A 279 9.98 -15.68 -32.66
CA LEU A 279 10.00 -14.77 -33.81
C LEU A 279 10.59 -13.40 -33.44
N LEU A 280 10.16 -12.82 -32.31
CA LEU A 280 10.70 -11.57 -31.78
C LEU A 280 12.19 -11.67 -31.42
N HIS A 281 12.62 -12.78 -30.81
CA HIS A 281 14.02 -13.00 -30.45
C HIS A 281 14.92 -13.12 -31.70
N CYS A 282 14.44 -13.81 -32.73
CA CYS A 282 15.12 -13.94 -34.02
C CYS A 282 15.00 -12.69 -34.92
N GLY A 283 14.29 -11.65 -34.49
CA GLY A 283 14.13 -10.39 -35.23
C GLY A 283 13.12 -10.45 -36.39
N ILE A 284 12.31 -11.51 -36.47
CA ILE A 284 11.26 -11.69 -37.49
C ILE A 284 9.97 -11.06 -36.96
N VAL A 285 9.88 -9.73 -37.11
CA VAL A 285 8.87 -8.93 -36.39
C VAL A 285 7.53 -8.85 -37.12
N GLU A 286 7.54 -8.92 -38.45
CA GLU A 286 6.33 -8.97 -39.28
C GLU A 286 5.49 -10.22 -38.97
N ASP A 287 6.10 -11.41 -39.03
CA ASP A 287 5.46 -12.70 -38.73
C ASP A 287 4.91 -12.73 -37.29
N ALA A 288 5.57 -12.09 -36.33
CA ALA A 288 5.07 -12.00 -34.95
C ALA A 288 3.76 -11.18 -34.84
N VAL A 289 3.53 -10.20 -35.72
CA VAL A 289 2.24 -9.48 -35.82
C VAL A 289 1.21 -10.30 -36.57
N GLU A 290 1.62 -11.03 -37.63
CA GLU A 290 0.73 -11.91 -38.40
C GLU A 290 0.20 -13.06 -37.53
N MET A 291 1.04 -13.66 -36.68
CA MET A 291 0.61 -14.66 -35.69
C MET A 291 -0.48 -14.14 -34.74
N PHE A 292 -0.41 -12.86 -34.31
CA PHE A 292 -1.49 -12.26 -33.52
C PHE A 292 -2.78 -12.06 -34.33
N GLY A 293 -2.66 -11.76 -35.62
CA GLY A 293 -3.80 -11.76 -36.55
C GLY A 293 -4.46 -13.13 -36.65
N LEU A 294 -3.67 -14.19 -36.85
CA LEU A 294 -4.16 -15.58 -36.89
C LEU A 294 -4.86 -15.99 -35.58
N MET A 295 -4.35 -15.58 -34.42
CA MET A 295 -5.01 -15.84 -33.12
C MET A 295 -6.40 -15.20 -33.00
N LEU A 296 -6.62 -14.05 -33.65
CA LEU A 296 -7.91 -13.37 -33.71
C LEU A 296 -8.85 -14.04 -34.71
N ASP A 297 -8.35 -14.39 -35.91
CA ASP A 297 -9.14 -14.98 -36.99
C ASP A 297 -9.56 -16.43 -36.70
N GLU A 298 -8.68 -17.24 -36.08
CA GLU A 298 -8.98 -18.60 -35.64
C GLU A 298 -9.74 -18.65 -34.29
N GLY A 299 -9.92 -17.51 -33.62
CA GLY A 299 -10.68 -17.41 -32.37
C GLY A 299 -10.01 -18.05 -31.15
N ILE A 300 -8.68 -18.25 -31.18
CA ILE A 300 -7.88 -18.87 -30.12
C ILE A 300 -7.94 -18.04 -28.81
N GLY A 301 -8.13 -16.73 -28.94
CA GLY A 301 -8.05 -15.77 -27.83
C GLY A 301 -6.63 -15.27 -27.60
N PHE A 302 -6.49 -14.31 -26.68
CA PHE A 302 -5.22 -13.65 -26.37
C PHE A 302 -5.19 -13.17 -24.93
N ASP A 303 -3.99 -13.02 -24.38
CA ASP A 303 -3.74 -12.53 -23.04
C ASP A 303 -2.85 -11.27 -23.02
N GLU A 304 -2.47 -10.85 -21.81
CA GLU A 304 -1.45 -9.84 -21.53
C GLU A 304 -0.18 -10.04 -22.36
N VAL A 305 0.30 -11.29 -22.40
CA VAL A 305 1.57 -11.67 -22.99
C VAL A 305 1.51 -11.57 -24.52
N SER A 306 0.40 -11.99 -25.14
CA SER A 306 0.15 -11.82 -26.58
C SER A 306 0.12 -10.34 -26.97
N LEU A 307 -0.58 -9.51 -26.21
CA LEU A 307 -0.68 -8.07 -26.46
C LEU A 307 0.68 -7.39 -26.29
N SER A 308 1.40 -7.69 -25.22
CA SER A 308 2.74 -7.13 -24.95
C SER A 308 3.73 -7.47 -26.06
N LYS A 309 3.75 -8.72 -26.54
CA LYS A 309 4.58 -9.16 -27.68
C LYS A 309 4.17 -8.48 -28.99
N THR A 310 2.87 -8.34 -29.25
CA THR A 310 2.36 -7.64 -30.45
C THR A 310 2.82 -6.19 -30.48
N PHE A 311 2.70 -5.46 -29.37
CA PHE A 311 3.22 -4.08 -29.30
C PHE A 311 4.75 -4.04 -29.41
N LYS A 312 5.46 -5.06 -28.91
CA LYS A 312 6.92 -5.14 -29.07
C LYS A 312 7.33 -5.35 -30.52
N ALA A 313 6.60 -6.17 -31.28
CA ALA A 313 6.79 -6.33 -32.71
C ALA A 313 6.54 -4.99 -33.44
N LEU A 314 5.39 -4.36 -33.18
CA LEU A 314 5.02 -3.06 -33.74
C LEU A 314 5.98 -1.90 -33.39
N SER A 315 6.77 -2.01 -32.32
CA SER A 315 7.82 -1.03 -31.99
C SER A 315 9.12 -1.23 -32.80
N VAL A 316 9.34 -2.42 -33.35
CA VAL A 316 10.56 -2.75 -34.11
C VAL A 316 10.30 -2.75 -35.62
N SER A 317 9.08 -3.08 -36.06
CA SER A 317 8.67 -3.09 -37.48
C SER A 317 8.85 -1.74 -38.17
N SER A 318 9.63 -1.73 -39.26
CA SER A 318 9.80 -0.56 -40.14
C SER A 318 8.49 -0.14 -40.84
N SER A 319 7.54 -1.07 -40.94
CA SER A 319 6.19 -0.92 -41.47
C SER A 319 5.15 -0.49 -40.43
N GLY A 320 5.57 -0.16 -39.19
CA GLY A 320 4.74 0.13 -38.01
C GLY A 320 3.71 1.25 -38.18
N SER A 321 2.64 0.94 -38.91
CA SER A 321 1.53 1.83 -39.20
C SER A 321 0.83 2.23 -37.91
N LEU A 322 0.60 3.54 -37.75
CA LEU A 322 -0.20 4.09 -36.66
C LEU A 322 -1.56 3.37 -36.54
N ALA A 323 -2.12 2.93 -37.68
CA ALA A 323 -3.36 2.15 -37.73
C ALA A 323 -3.25 0.84 -36.93
N SER A 324 -2.20 0.05 -37.15
CA SER A 324 -1.97 -1.23 -36.45
C SER A 324 -1.83 -1.02 -34.94
N CYS A 325 -1.06 -0.01 -34.51
CA CYS A 325 -0.95 0.36 -33.10
C CYS A 325 -2.31 0.79 -32.51
N THR A 326 -3.12 1.58 -33.24
CA THR A 326 -4.46 1.97 -32.76
C THR A 326 -5.45 0.80 -32.71
N LEU A 327 -5.39 -0.15 -33.64
CA LEU A 327 -6.25 -1.33 -33.63
C LEU A 327 -5.92 -2.25 -32.44
N ALA A 328 -4.64 -2.53 -32.21
CA ALA A 328 -4.20 -3.29 -31.04
C ALA A 328 -4.55 -2.56 -29.74
N HIS A 329 -4.40 -1.23 -29.66
CA HIS A 329 -4.82 -0.43 -28.50
C HIS A 329 -6.34 -0.51 -28.26
N CYS A 330 -7.16 -0.48 -29.31
CA CYS A 330 -8.60 -0.72 -29.17
C CYS A 330 -8.91 -2.13 -28.62
N CYS A 331 -8.10 -3.15 -28.93
CA CYS A 331 -8.24 -4.49 -28.36
C CYS A 331 -7.91 -4.49 -26.85
N VAL A 332 -6.87 -3.78 -26.42
CA VAL A 332 -6.54 -3.60 -24.98
C VAL A 332 -7.72 -3.00 -24.21
N ILE A 333 -8.32 -1.92 -24.73
CA ILE A 333 -9.45 -1.23 -24.08
C ILE A 333 -10.68 -2.14 -24.03
N LYS A 334 -11.05 -2.78 -25.14
CA LYS A 334 -12.24 -3.65 -25.22
C LYS A 334 -12.14 -4.90 -24.35
N SER A 335 -10.92 -5.39 -24.11
CA SER A 335 -10.66 -6.65 -23.38
C SER A 335 -10.29 -6.42 -21.91
N GLY A 336 -10.22 -5.17 -21.45
CA GLY A 336 -9.96 -4.83 -20.05
C GLY A 336 -8.49 -4.81 -19.62
N PHE A 337 -7.53 -5.16 -20.49
CA PHE A 337 -6.09 -5.19 -20.16
C PHE A 337 -5.43 -3.81 -19.99
N GLY A 338 -6.19 -2.71 -20.05
CA GLY A 338 -5.67 -1.34 -19.94
C GLY A 338 -5.09 -0.94 -18.57
N SER A 339 -5.28 -1.77 -17.54
CA SER A 339 -4.63 -1.61 -16.23
C SER A 339 -3.36 -2.45 -16.06
N ASP A 340 -3.02 -3.30 -17.03
CA ASP A 340 -1.83 -4.12 -16.93
C ASP A 340 -0.55 -3.32 -17.18
N THR A 341 0.49 -3.64 -16.42
CA THR A 341 1.78 -2.93 -16.42
C THR A 341 2.62 -3.28 -17.64
N ALA A 342 2.67 -4.54 -18.06
CA ALA A 342 3.49 -4.99 -19.19
C ALA A 342 2.87 -4.63 -20.54
N VAL A 343 1.54 -4.76 -20.68
CA VAL A 343 0.78 -4.25 -21.84
C VAL A 343 0.97 -2.75 -21.95
N SER A 344 0.86 -2.01 -20.83
CA SER A 344 1.15 -0.57 -20.80
C SER A 344 2.58 -0.30 -21.30
N CYS A 345 3.61 -0.90 -20.70
CA CYS A 345 5.03 -0.82 -21.10
C CYS A 345 5.24 -0.95 -22.61
N SER A 346 4.70 -2.01 -23.22
CA SER A 346 4.92 -2.31 -24.63
C SER A 346 4.13 -1.38 -25.55
N LEU A 347 2.90 -1.00 -25.18
CA LEU A 347 2.07 -0.01 -25.88
C LEU A 347 2.79 1.34 -26.05
N ILE A 348 3.56 1.75 -25.04
CA ILE A 348 4.39 2.96 -25.07
C ILE A 348 5.53 2.84 -26.08
N ASP A 349 6.31 1.75 -26.04
CA ASP A 349 7.46 1.56 -26.92
C ASP A 349 6.99 1.63 -28.38
N ALA A 350 5.86 0.98 -28.70
CA ALA A 350 5.19 1.06 -30.00
C ALA A 350 4.83 2.50 -30.40
N TYR A 351 4.04 3.23 -29.59
CA TYR A 351 3.61 4.59 -29.93
C TYR A 351 4.75 5.63 -29.91
N SER A 352 5.80 5.41 -29.12
CA SER A 352 6.95 6.32 -29.06
C SER A 352 7.66 6.39 -30.42
N ARG A 353 7.73 5.25 -31.12
CA ARG A 353 8.39 5.08 -32.42
C ARG A 353 7.46 5.37 -33.60
N SER A 354 6.15 5.13 -33.46
CA SER A 354 5.13 5.40 -34.51
C SER A 354 4.86 6.90 -34.82
N GLY A 355 5.71 7.83 -34.34
CA GLY A 355 5.76 9.24 -34.77
C GLY A 355 4.64 10.20 -34.32
N HIS A 356 3.43 9.73 -33.99
CA HIS A 356 2.25 10.60 -33.92
C HIS A 356 2.09 11.42 -32.62
N ARG A 357 2.18 12.76 -32.72
CA ARG A 357 2.21 13.71 -31.58
C ARG A 357 1.06 13.56 -30.58
N ARG A 358 -0.21 13.43 -31.04
CA ARG A 358 -1.39 13.41 -30.15
C ARG A 358 -1.53 12.16 -29.27
N HIS A 359 -0.94 11.03 -29.66
CA HIS A 359 -1.03 9.80 -28.86
C HIS A 359 0.09 9.74 -27.80
N LYS A 360 1.21 10.44 -28.01
CA LYS A 360 2.33 10.49 -27.06
C LYS A 360 1.95 11.13 -25.73
N SER A 361 1.05 12.11 -25.70
CA SER A 361 0.51 12.68 -24.45
C SER A 361 -0.38 11.69 -23.68
N CYS A 362 -1.24 10.94 -24.37
CA CYS A 362 -2.04 9.86 -23.76
C CYS A 362 -1.17 8.73 -23.21
N VAL A 363 -0.08 8.40 -23.91
CA VAL A 363 0.91 7.39 -23.51
C VAL A 363 1.71 7.82 -22.27
N VAL A 364 2.13 9.08 -22.19
CA VAL A 364 2.75 9.66 -20.99
C VAL A 364 1.75 9.74 -19.81
N ASP A 365 0.47 9.99 -20.08
CA ASP A 365 -0.59 9.98 -19.06
C ASP A 365 -0.88 8.56 -18.53
N LEU A 366 -0.89 7.54 -19.41
CA LEU A 366 -0.98 6.13 -19.03
C LEU A 366 0.20 5.67 -18.17
N LEU A 367 1.43 5.96 -18.56
CA LEU A 367 2.63 5.78 -17.71
C LEU A 367 2.53 6.51 -16.38
N GLY A 368 2.09 7.77 -16.44
CA GLY A 368 1.82 8.62 -15.29
C GLY A 368 0.82 8.00 -14.33
N ARG A 369 -0.15 7.22 -14.82
CA ARG A 369 -1.09 6.45 -13.99
C ARG A 369 -0.45 5.14 -13.48
N SER A 370 0.24 4.38 -14.33
CA SER A 370 0.73 3.03 -14.02
C SER A 370 1.98 2.95 -13.12
N GLY A 371 2.66 4.07 -12.84
CA GLY A 371 3.77 4.10 -11.85
C GLY A 371 5.15 4.33 -12.47
N LEU A 372 5.30 3.97 -13.74
CA LEU A 372 6.53 3.87 -14.52
C LEU A 372 7.03 5.26 -14.97
N LEU A 373 7.97 5.83 -14.21
CA LEU A 373 8.40 7.22 -14.36
C LEU A 373 9.60 7.42 -15.27
N ASP A 374 10.55 6.48 -15.27
CA ASP A 374 11.76 6.60 -16.08
C ASP A 374 11.50 6.27 -17.55
N GLU A 375 10.56 5.37 -17.83
CA GLU A 375 10.01 5.11 -19.14
C GLU A 375 9.33 6.38 -19.70
N ALA A 376 8.58 7.11 -18.87
CA ALA A 376 7.95 8.38 -19.27
C ALA A 376 8.99 9.46 -19.59
N LYS A 377 10.08 9.53 -18.81
CA LYS A 377 11.22 10.43 -19.06
C LYS A 377 11.92 10.06 -20.38
N GLU A 378 12.15 8.77 -20.65
CA GLU A 378 12.80 8.28 -21.88
C GLU A 378 11.98 8.56 -23.16
N VAL A 379 10.66 8.34 -23.13
CA VAL A 379 9.75 8.65 -24.24
C VAL A 379 9.83 10.14 -24.62
N LEU A 380 10.02 11.00 -23.62
CA LEU A 380 10.10 12.44 -23.80
C LEU A 380 11.48 12.94 -24.22
N LYS A 381 12.59 12.36 -23.71
CA LYS A 381 13.94 12.60 -24.23
C LYS A 381 14.07 12.26 -25.72
N LYS A 382 13.43 11.16 -26.16
CA LYS A 382 13.36 10.75 -27.57
C LYS A 382 12.38 11.56 -28.41
N SER A 383 11.65 12.50 -27.80
CA SER A 383 10.72 13.39 -28.50
C SER A 383 11.38 14.74 -28.80
N ALA A 384 11.52 15.07 -30.09
CA ALA A 384 11.95 16.40 -30.53
C ALA A 384 10.81 17.43 -30.44
N VAL A 385 10.21 17.59 -29.24
CA VAL A 385 9.06 18.46 -28.99
C VAL A 385 9.33 19.32 -27.74
N LYS A 386 9.91 20.49 -27.95
CA LYS A 386 9.97 21.57 -26.95
C LYS A 386 8.61 22.31 -26.95
N GLY A 387 8.03 22.58 -25.77
CA GLY A 387 6.93 23.54 -25.61
C GLY A 387 5.51 23.00 -25.85
N ASP A 388 5.16 21.80 -25.37
CA ASP A 388 3.75 21.36 -25.30
C ASP A 388 3.23 21.44 -23.86
N PRO A 389 2.34 22.39 -23.53
CA PRO A 389 1.88 22.61 -22.15
C PRO A 389 1.13 21.43 -21.54
N ALA A 390 0.50 20.56 -22.35
CA ALA A 390 -0.23 19.40 -21.82
C ALA A 390 0.74 18.29 -21.36
N ILE A 391 1.84 18.12 -22.09
CA ILE A 391 2.91 17.19 -21.75
C ILE A 391 3.71 17.73 -20.55
N GLU A 392 4.07 19.01 -20.56
CA GLU A 392 4.78 19.67 -19.45
C GLU A 392 3.96 19.62 -18.16
N LEU A 393 2.63 19.80 -18.23
CA LEU A 393 1.73 19.66 -17.10
C LEU A 393 1.62 18.20 -16.60
N ALA A 394 1.60 17.21 -17.50
CA ALA A 394 1.61 15.79 -17.12
C ALA A 394 2.95 15.38 -16.47
N MET A 395 4.07 15.91 -16.95
CA MET A 395 5.40 15.65 -16.41
C MET A 395 5.63 16.35 -15.06
N ALA A 396 5.24 17.62 -14.94
CA ALA A 396 5.29 18.37 -13.67
C ALA A 396 4.44 17.72 -12.58
N ARG A 397 3.33 17.06 -12.95
CA ARG A 397 2.48 16.28 -12.05
C ARG A 397 3.17 15.08 -11.40
N LYS A 398 4.28 14.58 -11.94
CA LYS A 398 4.90 13.34 -11.41
C LYS A 398 6.44 13.34 -11.29
N MET A 399 7.18 14.20 -12.00
CA MET A 399 8.62 14.42 -11.71
C MET A 399 8.86 14.97 -10.29
N ARG A 400 7.87 15.66 -9.73
CA ARG A 400 7.80 16.11 -8.33
C ARG A 400 7.89 14.96 -7.31
N LYS A 401 7.79 13.69 -7.73
CA LYS A 401 7.79 12.51 -6.86
C LYS A 401 9.20 11.92 -6.60
N GLU A 402 10.23 12.28 -7.38
CA GLU A 402 11.52 11.55 -7.37
C GLU A 402 12.81 12.39 -7.45
N ILE A 403 12.80 13.63 -7.96
CA ILE A 403 14.05 14.41 -8.12
C ILE A 403 13.95 15.74 -7.36
N GLY A 404 14.96 16.01 -6.53
CA GLY A 404 15.00 17.13 -5.58
C GLY A 404 15.11 18.53 -6.20
N TYR A 405 14.98 19.54 -5.33
CA TYR A 405 14.71 20.96 -5.63
C TYR A 405 15.62 21.64 -6.68
N SER A 406 16.91 21.26 -6.79
CA SER A 406 17.94 22.07 -7.46
C SER A 406 17.79 22.23 -8.99
N LEU A 407 17.04 21.35 -9.65
CA LEU A 407 16.82 21.44 -11.10
C LEU A 407 15.58 22.28 -11.48
N ILE A 408 14.62 22.40 -10.57
CA ILE A 408 13.35 23.11 -10.82
C ILE A 408 13.55 24.63 -10.71
N GLU A 409 14.40 25.09 -9.79
CA GLU A 409 14.73 26.51 -9.62
C GLU A 409 15.42 27.10 -10.87
N ASN A 410 16.32 26.34 -11.50
CA ASN A 410 16.95 26.69 -12.78
C ASN A 410 15.98 26.71 -13.98
N PHE A 411 14.88 25.95 -13.91
CA PHE A 411 13.85 25.90 -14.95
C PHE A 411 12.81 27.01 -14.82
N LEU A 412 12.49 27.44 -13.60
CA LEU A 412 11.54 28.53 -13.35
C LEU A 412 12.15 29.91 -13.58
N THR A 413 13.42 30.11 -13.17
CA THR A 413 14.16 31.36 -13.39
C THR A 413 14.31 31.72 -14.88
N THR A 414 14.32 30.74 -15.78
CA THR A 414 14.48 30.96 -17.22
C THR A 414 13.19 31.32 -17.96
N HIS A 415 11.98 31.15 -17.41
CA HIS A 415 10.70 31.21 -18.16
C HIS A 415 9.63 32.15 -17.55
N HIS A 416 10.06 33.24 -16.91
CA HIS A 416 9.23 34.20 -16.14
C HIS A 416 8.04 34.91 -16.85
N GLY A 417 7.73 34.62 -18.13
CA GLY A 417 6.91 35.49 -18.98
C GLY A 417 5.50 35.03 -19.40
N GLN A 418 5.11 33.75 -19.24
CA GLN A 418 3.90 33.21 -19.92
C GLN A 418 2.99 32.31 -19.05
N VAL A 419 2.71 32.69 -17.81
CA VAL A 419 1.95 31.83 -16.86
C VAL A 419 0.66 32.50 -16.35
N ASN A 420 -0.33 32.69 -17.25
CA ASN A 420 -1.61 33.36 -16.92
C ASN A 420 -2.80 32.41 -16.64
N VAL A 421 -2.65 31.10 -16.80
CA VAL A 421 -3.74 30.10 -16.62
C VAL A 421 -3.45 29.10 -15.49
N VAL A 422 -2.18 28.81 -15.23
CA VAL A 422 -1.72 27.81 -14.24
C VAL A 422 -1.95 28.27 -12.78
N THR A 423 -1.99 29.59 -12.55
CA THR A 423 -2.10 30.25 -11.25
C THR A 423 -3.40 29.98 -10.48
N ARG A 424 -4.38 29.29 -11.07
CA ARG A 424 -5.67 28.97 -10.42
C ARG A 424 -5.73 27.63 -9.70
N PHE A 425 -4.73 26.75 -9.81
CA PHE A 425 -4.85 25.36 -9.35
C PHE A 425 -3.70 24.81 -8.48
N LEU A 426 -2.63 25.57 -8.23
CA LEU A 426 -1.35 25.01 -7.76
C LEU A 426 -0.72 25.81 -6.63
N LEU A 427 -1.28 25.78 -5.42
CA LEU A 427 -0.69 26.45 -4.25
C LEU A 427 -0.20 25.47 -3.16
N MET A 428 -1.01 24.49 -2.73
CA MET A 428 -0.48 23.38 -1.88
C MET A 428 0.47 22.45 -2.66
N TRP A 429 0.35 22.44 -3.99
CA TRP A 429 1.12 21.60 -4.90
C TRP A 429 2.47 22.21 -5.34
N MET A 430 2.93 23.28 -4.69
CA MET A 430 4.28 23.82 -4.88
C MET A 430 5.20 23.57 -3.67
N VAL A 431 4.67 23.46 -2.44
CA VAL A 431 5.47 23.48 -1.19
C VAL A 431 5.92 22.10 -0.70
N LEU A 432 5.07 21.06 -0.80
CA LEU A 432 5.43 19.70 -0.36
C LEU A 432 6.58 19.09 -1.18
N GLY A 433 7.77 19.02 -0.58
CA GLY A 433 8.75 17.97 -0.89
C GLY A 433 8.32 16.63 -0.25
N LEU A 434 9.30 15.92 0.32
CA LEU A 434 9.17 14.68 1.12
C LEU A 434 9.04 13.37 0.31
N LEU A 435 10.20 12.73 0.18
CA LEU A 435 10.37 11.28 0.09
C LEU A 435 10.00 10.61 1.43
N GLU A 436 9.60 9.35 1.33
CA GLU A 436 9.69 8.27 2.33
C GLU A 436 8.94 8.34 3.69
N MET A 437 8.38 7.17 4.02
CA MET A 437 7.84 6.72 5.32
C MET A 437 6.54 7.36 5.85
N GLU A 438 5.85 6.59 6.68
CA GLU A 438 4.43 6.74 7.01
C GLU A 438 4.14 7.81 8.10
N PHE A 439 5.16 8.57 8.54
CA PHE A 439 5.11 9.48 9.70
C PHE A 439 6.05 10.70 9.59
N SER A 440 6.03 11.43 8.47
CA SER A 440 6.64 12.78 8.39
C SER A 440 5.66 13.86 8.88
N ASP A 441 6.12 14.86 9.63
CA ASP A 441 5.30 16.01 10.03
C ASP A 441 5.07 16.97 8.84
N ASP A 442 3.83 17.03 8.33
CA ASP A 442 3.40 17.86 7.20
C ASP A 442 2.99 19.29 7.61
N THR A 443 3.02 19.63 8.91
CA THR A 443 2.48 20.88 9.46
C THR A 443 2.98 22.12 8.74
N GLN A 444 4.29 22.24 8.52
CA GLN A 444 4.88 23.41 7.89
C GLN A 444 4.37 23.61 6.46
N ALA A 445 4.17 22.53 5.71
CA ALA A 445 3.65 22.59 4.35
C ALA A 445 2.18 23.01 4.32
N PHE A 446 1.36 22.57 5.27
CA PHE A 446 -0.01 23.06 5.47
C PHE A 446 -0.02 24.56 5.81
N VAL A 447 0.86 25.01 6.70
CA VAL A 447 0.98 26.43 7.09
C VAL A 447 1.36 27.31 5.90
N ASP A 448 2.34 26.92 5.10
CA ASP A 448 2.81 27.73 3.98
C ASP A 448 1.85 27.72 2.79
N ALA A 449 1.25 26.57 2.48
CA ALA A 449 0.16 26.49 1.53
C ALA A 449 -1.07 27.33 1.96
N TRP A 450 -1.36 27.40 3.26
CA TRP A 450 -2.42 28.27 3.79
C TRP A 450 -2.09 29.75 3.57
N LYS A 451 -0.90 30.22 3.94
CA LYS A 451 -0.46 31.61 3.72
C LYS A 451 -0.65 32.01 2.26
N GLN A 452 -0.22 31.14 1.34
CA GLN A 452 -0.28 31.40 -0.09
C GLN A 452 -1.73 31.34 -0.62
N ALA A 453 -2.53 30.36 -0.19
CA ALA A 453 -3.95 30.25 -0.61
C ALA A 453 -4.80 31.39 -0.05
N CYS A 454 -4.69 31.69 1.25
CA CYS A 454 -5.45 32.71 1.94
C CYS A 454 -5.16 34.13 1.39
N SER A 455 -3.94 34.41 0.93
CA SER A 455 -3.60 35.69 0.27
C SER A 455 -4.02 35.79 -1.20
N THR A 456 -4.34 34.67 -1.86
CA THR A 456 -4.63 34.62 -3.30
C THR A 456 -6.15 34.57 -3.57
N PRO A 457 -6.74 35.48 -4.37
CA PRO A 457 -8.17 35.46 -4.67
C PRO A 457 -8.55 34.26 -5.55
N LYS A 458 -9.72 33.65 -5.27
CA LYS A 458 -10.27 32.48 -5.99
C LYS A 458 -9.33 31.25 -5.96
N SER A 459 -8.60 31.08 -4.87
CA SER A 459 -7.63 30.01 -4.66
C SER A 459 -8.28 28.72 -4.12
N VAL A 460 -7.52 27.63 -4.21
CA VAL A 460 -7.87 26.34 -3.60
C VAL A 460 -6.73 25.88 -2.69
N PHE A 461 -7.04 25.67 -1.41
CA PHE A 461 -6.20 24.93 -0.47
C PHE A 461 -6.57 23.45 -0.58
N LEU A 462 -5.68 22.63 -1.16
CA LEU A 462 -5.97 21.24 -1.55
C LEU A 462 -5.17 20.22 -0.74
N VAL A 463 -5.84 19.41 0.07
CA VAL A 463 -5.30 18.18 0.69
C VAL A 463 -5.67 17.00 -0.23
N PRO A 464 -4.74 16.44 -1.01
CA PRO A 464 -5.07 15.50 -2.08
C PRO A 464 -5.24 14.06 -1.58
N ILE A 465 -5.95 13.25 -2.36
CA ILE A 465 -6.23 11.82 -2.08
C ILE A 465 -4.95 10.95 -2.11
N GLY A 466 -4.97 9.83 -1.37
CA GLY A 466 -3.97 8.77 -1.48
C GLY A 466 -2.81 8.83 -0.46
N ARG A 467 -2.87 9.74 0.52
CA ARG A 467 -1.94 9.79 1.67
C ARG A 467 -2.68 10.12 2.97
N ARG A 468 -2.04 9.79 4.09
CA ARG A 468 -2.32 10.30 5.43
C ARG A 468 -1.31 11.40 5.72
N TYR A 469 -1.78 12.56 6.17
CA TYR A 469 -0.96 13.74 6.46
C TYR A 469 -0.91 13.98 7.96
N LEU A 470 0.27 13.91 8.58
CA LEU A 470 0.41 14.18 10.01
C LEU A 470 0.53 15.69 10.21
N VAL A 471 -0.44 16.29 10.92
CA VAL A 471 -0.48 17.75 11.14
C VAL A 471 -0.59 18.00 12.64
N ASN A 472 0.34 18.73 13.22
CA ASN A 472 0.33 19.20 14.61
C ASN A 472 -0.74 20.29 14.85
N ALA A 473 -0.94 20.67 16.11
CA ALA A 473 -1.84 21.77 16.49
C ALA A 473 -1.51 23.07 15.72
N THR A 474 -2.44 23.51 14.85
CA THR A 474 -2.20 24.54 13.84
C THR A 474 -3.40 25.48 13.72
N ARG A 475 -3.12 26.79 13.60
CA ARG A 475 -4.15 27.81 13.41
C ARG A 475 -4.05 28.49 12.05
N PHE A 476 -5.11 28.38 11.29
CA PHE A 476 -5.30 28.91 9.94
C PHE A 476 -6.11 30.19 10.01
N LYS A 477 -5.42 31.32 10.20
CA LYS A 477 -6.02 32.65 10.39
C LYS A 477 -6.26 33.36 9.07
N GLY A 478 -7.43 33.97 8.93
CA GLY A 478 -7.76 35.00 7.95
C GLY A 478 -7.53 36.43 8.48
N PRO A 479 -8.04 37.47 7.77
CA PRO A 479 -8.94 37.38 6.64
C PRO A 479 -8.25 36.89 5.35
N CYS A 480 -8.96 36.09 4.57
CA CYS A 480 -8.50 35.61 3.27
C CYS A 480 -9.12 36.41 2.11
N ALA A 481 -8.46 36.38 0.95
CA ALA A 481 -8.96 36.94 -0.30
C ALA A 481 -10.25 36.24 -0.79
N ASP A 482 -11.04 36.94 -1.62
CA ASP A 482 -12.39 36.50 -2.00
C ASP A 482 -12.41 35.10 -2.65
N LYS A 483 -13.33 34.25 -2.18
CA LYS A 483 -13.61 32.88 -2.68
C LYS A 483 -12.46 31.87 -2.52
N LEU A 484 -11.87 31.79 -1.33
CA LEU A 484 -11.07 30.63 -0.92
C LEU A 484 -11.94 29.36 -0.85
N ILE A 485 -11.47 28.27 -1.48
CA ILE A 485 -12.00 26.92 -1.32
C ILE A 485 -10.98 26.06 -0.57
N ILE A 486 -11.45 25.31 0.42
CA ILE A 486 -10.67 24.33 1.19
C ILE A 486 -11.15 22.95 0.74
N GLN A 487 -10.37 22.32 -0.14
CA GLN A 487 -10.63 21.00 -0.70
C GLN A 487 -9.87 19.94 0.11
N ILE A 488 -10.58 19.05 0.79
CA ILE A 488 -10.00 17.96 1.58
C ILE A 488 -10.47 16.62 1.00
N ASP A 489 -9.61 15.99 0.20
CA ASP A 489 -9.83 14.66 -0.39
C ASP A 489 -8.91 13.58 0.21
N GLY A 490 -7.83 13.98 0.87
CA GLY A 490 -6.93 13.11 1.61
C GLY A 490 -7.40 12.83 3.05
N THR A 491 -6.52 12.18 3.84
CA THR A 491 -6.73 12.00 5.29
C THR A 491 -5.75 12.89 6.05
N ILE A 492 -6.26 13.80 6.88
CA ILE A 492 -5.47 14.56 7.86
C ILE A 492 -5.51 13.78 9.19
N VAL A 493 -4.36 13.59 9.84
CA VAL A 493 -4.20 12.79 11.07
C VAL A 493 -3.54 13.65 12.14
N ALA A 494 -4.07 13.59 13.37
CA ALA A 494 -3.50 14.30 14.51
C ALA A 494 -2.36 13.49 15.17
N PRO A 495 -1.46 14.13 15.93
CA PRO A 495 -0.52 13.43 16.79
C PRO A 495 -1.29 12.71 17.90
N ASP A 496 -1.04 11.42 18.06
CA ASP A 496 -1.74 10.59 19.05
C ASP A 496 -1.24 10.83 20.48
N GLU A 497 0.03 11.18 20.65
CA GLU A 497 0.66 11.52 21.94
C GLU A 497 0.18 12.87 22.50
N PRO A 498 -0.50 12.92 23.66
CA PRO A 498 -0.97 14.19 24.23
C PRO A 498 0.15 15.17 24.63
N LYS A 499 1.38 14.67 24.78
CA LYS A 499 2.55 15.46 25.19
C LYS A 499 3.17 16.30 24.06
N THR A 500 2.88 15.99 22.80
CA THR A 500 3.47 16.70 21.64
C THR A 500 2.62 17.89 21.18
N TRP A 501 1.49 18.15 21.85
CA TRP A 501 0.57 19.21 21.52
C TRP A 501 0.99 20.54 22.15
N ASP A 502 0.56 21.66 21.54
CA ASP A 502 0.85 23.03 22.01
C ASP A 502 0.56 23.17 23.52
N PRO A 503 1.58 23.38 24.38
CA PRO A 503 1.40 23.52 25.82
C PRO A 503 0.56 24.74 26.21
N GLU A 504 0.56 25.80 25.40
CA GLU A 504 -0.22 27.01 25.64
C GLU A 504 -1.70 26.80 25.29
N ASN A 505 -1.97 26.00 24.24
CA ASN A 505 -3.32 25.76 23.74
C ASN A 505 -3.56 24.27 23.45
N PRO A 506 -3.48 23.38 24.46
CA PRO A 506 -3.60 21.94 24.27
C PRO A 506 -5.00 21.50 23.82
N ARG A 507 -5.92 22.47 23.61
CA ARG A 507 -7.35 22.27 23.39
C ARG A 507 -7.82 22.38 21.95
N ILE A 508 -6.92 22.72 21.03
CA ILE A 508 -7.27 23.11 19.67
C ILE A 508 -6.31 22.42 18.73
N TRP A 509 -6.84 21.55 17.85
CA TRP A 509 -6.05 20.94 16.79
C TRP A 509 -6.00 21.80 15.53
N LEU A 510 -7.07 21.78 14.72
CA LEU A 510 -7.19 22.56 13.51
C LEU A 510 -8.19 23.72 13.75
N ASP A 511 -7.69 24.93 13.97
CA ASP A 511 -8.50 26.14 14.14
C ASP A 511 -8.47 27.01 12.89
N PHE A 512 -9.64 27.22 12.29
CA PHE A 512 -9.86 28.10 11.15
C PHE A 512 -10.61 29.34 11.62
N SER A 513 -9.91 30.47 11.73
CA SER A 513 -10.43 31.69 12.35
C SER A 513 -10.42 32.92 11.44
N ASN A 514 -11.36 33.84 11.64
CA ASN A 514 -11.56 35.07 10.86
C ASN A 514 -11.79 34.84 9.35
N LEU A 515 -12.55 33.81 8.99
CA LEU A 515 -12.90 33.48 7.61
C LEU A 515 -14.19 34.17 7.15
N ASN A 516 -14.26 34.50 5.86
CA ASN A 516 -15.46 35.09 5.25
C ASN A 516 -15.74 34.44 3.88
N ARG A 517 -16.96 33.94 3.66
CA ARG A 517 -17.44 33.33 2.39
C ARG A 517 -16.61 32.12 1.92
N VAL A 518 -16.01 31.37 2.85
CA VAL A 518 -15.16 30.20 2.56
C VAL A 518 -16.00 28.93 2.40
N ILE A 519 -15.58 28.05 1.49
CA ILE A 519 -16.21 26.74 1.25
C ILE A 519 -15.20 25.63 1.60
N PHE A 520 -15.52 24.80 2.58
CA PHE A 520 -14.88 23.52 2.84
C PHE A 520 -15.64 22.42 2.10
N GLN A 521 -14.95 21.58 1.34
CA GLN A 521 -15.54 20.51 0.55
C GLN A 521 -14.55 19.37 0.30
N GLY A 522 -15.05 18.23 -0.15
CA GLY A 522 -14.26 17.04 -0.48
C GLY A 522 -14.81 15.80 0.23
N GLY A 523 -14.28 14.64 -0.11
CA GLY A 523 -14.65 13.35 0.49
C GLY A 523 -13.68 12.86 1.58
N GLY A 524 -12.72 13.70 1.96
CA GLY A 524 -11.61 13.35 2.83
C GLY A 524 -11.98 13.19 4.31
N VAL A 525 -10.95 12.80 5.06
CA VAL A 525 -11.06 12.39 6.47
C VAL A 525 -10.21 13.30 7.34
N ILE A 526 -10.76 13.72 8.48
CA ILE A 526 -10.04 14.37 9.58
C ILE A 526 -10.06 13.38 10.75
N ASP A 527 -8.95 12.70 11.01
CA ASP A 527 -8.80 11.70 12.07
C ASP A 527 -8.07 12.32 13.26
N GLY A 528 -8.78 12.46 14.38
CA GLY A 528 -8.24 13.02 15.61
C GLY A 528 -7.30 12.08 16.35
N SER A 529 -7.21 10.77 16.07
CA SER A 529 -6.31 9.86 16.81
C SER A 529 -6.51 9.87 18.35
N GLY A 530 -7.73 10.09 18.83
CA GLY A 530 -8.05 10.32 20.25
C GLY A 530 -7.89 9.16 21.23
N SER A 531 -7.51 7.95 20.78
CA SER A 531 -7.48 6.73 21.63
C SER A 531 -6.62 6.87 22.89
N LYS A 532 -5.39 7.39 22.75
CA LYS A 532 -4.48 7.66 23.89
C LYS A 532 -5.03 8.72 24.85
N TRP A 533 -5.82 9.68 24.35
CA TRP A 533 -6.43 10.73 25.17
C TRP A 533 -7.56 10.21 26.05
N TRP A 534 -8.42 9.35 25.49
CA TRP A 534 -9.49 8.68 26.22
C TRP A 534 -8.92 7.72 27.29
N ALA A 535 -7.88 6.94 26.94
CA ALA A 535 -7.19 6.06 27.88
C ALA A 535 -6.52 6.82 29.04
N ALA A 536 -6.01 8.03 28.79
CA ALA A 536 -5.37 8.87 29.81
C ALA A 536 -6.34 9.76 30.60
N SER A 537 -7.62 9.84 30.24
CA SER A 537 -8.53 10.81 30.87
C SER A 537 -10.01 10.48 30.77
N CYS A 538 -10.67 10.32 31.92
CA CYS A 538 -12.14 10.21 31.96
C CYS A 538 -12.85 11.57 31.74
N LYS A 539 -12.21 12.73 32.02
CA LYS A 539 -12.80 14.09 31.91
C LYS A 539 -11.81 15.29 31.80
N ARG A 540 -10.48 15.11 31.81
CA ARG A 540 -9.54 16.19 32.21
C ARG A 540 -8.57 16.73 31.16
N ASN A 541 -8.07 15.94 30.22
CA ASN A 541 -7.25 16.43 29.11
C ASN A 541 -8.13 16.68 27.89
N LYS A 542 -8.08 17.91 27.37
CA LYS A 542 -9.13 18.49 26.52
C LYS A 542 -8.52 18.88 25.19
N SER A 543 -9.03 18.38 24.07
CA SER A 543 -8.70 18.90 22.74
C SER A 543 -9.77 18.65 21.68
N ASN A 544 -9.99 19.60 20.78
CA ASN A 544 -11.02 19.53 19.75
C ASN A 544 -10.40 19.32 18.38
N ALA A 545 -11.01 18.48 17.53
CA ALA A 545 -10.40 18.11 16.24
C ALA A 545 -10.50 19.22 15.18
N LEU A 546 -11.71 19.69 14.86
CA LEU A 546 -11.92 20.79 13.93
C LEU A 546 -12.67 21.94 14.61
N THR A 547 -12.11 23.14 14.56
CA THR A 547 -12.74 24.37 15.04
C THR A 547 -12.85 25.38 13.90
N ILE A 548 -14.04 25.97 13.74
CA ILE A 548 -14.25 27.17 12.94
C ILE A 548 -14.68 28.27 13.90
N ASP A 549 -13.87 29.33 13.98
CA ASP A 549 -14.06 30.40 14.96
C ASP A 549 -14.20 31.78 14.32
N SER A 550 -15.01 32.66 14.92
CA SER A 550 -15.07 34.10 14.58
C SER A 550 -15.22 34.38 13.08
N SER A 551 -16.02 33.55 12.38
CA SER A 551 -16.09 33.47 10.92
C SER A 551 -17.52 33.62 10.38
N SER A 552 -17.68 34.16 9.17
CA SER A 552 -18.99 34.42 8.54
C SER A 552 -19.17 33.78 7.17
N ALA A 553 -20.42 33.43 6.84
CA ALA A 553 -20.84 32.86 5.55
C ALA A 553 -20.08 31.59 5.12
N VAL A 554 -19.71 30.74 6.08
CA VAL A 554 -18.94 29.51 5.84
C VAL A 554 -19.85 28.35 5.41
N LYS A 555 -19.42 27.57 4.42
CA LYS A 555 -20.09 26.33 4.00
C LYS A 555 -19.15 25.15 4.15
N VAL A 556 -19.65 24.01 4.64
CA VAL A 556 -18.89 22.77 4.79
C VAL A 556 -19.70 21.60 4.25
N LYS A 557 -19.11 20.79 3.35
CA LYS A 557 -19.80 19.67 2.72
C LYS A 557 -18.95 18.40 2.61
N GLY A 558 -19.54 17.25 2.92
CA GLY A 558 -19.02 15.92 2.55
C GLY A 558 -17.87 15.36 3.40
N LEU A 559 -17.36 16.14 4.36
CA LEU A 559 -16.23 15.75 5.19
C LEU A 559 -16.60 14.65 6.19
N THR A 560 -15.65 13.75 6.44
CA THR A 560 -15.70 12.77 7.53
C THR A 560 -14.76 13.19 8.65
N ILE A 561 -15.24 13.30 9.89
CA ILE A 561 -14.42 13.61 11.07
C ILE A 561 -14.51 12.44 12.04
N ARG A 562 -13.38 11.89 12.50
CA ARG A 562 -13.39 10.70 13.38
C ARG A 562 -12.44 10.83 14.55
N ASN A 563 -12.69 10.06 15.60
CA ASN A 563 -11.80 9.85 16.74
C ASN A 563 -11.25 11.15 17.35
N SER A 564 -12.06 12.20 17.52
CA SER A 564 -11.58 13.40 18.20
C SER A 564 -11.23 13.12 19.66
N GLN A 565 -10.16 13.75 20.15
CA GLN A 565 -9.80 13.78 21.57
C GLN A 565 -10.99 14.19 22.46
N GLN A 566 -11.79 15.13 21.98
CA GLN A 566 -12.99 15.66 22.60
C GLN A 566 -13.98 16.03 21.47
N MET A 567 -14.27 17.31 21.24
CA MET A 567 -15.32 17.72 20.29
C MET A 567 -14.83 17.60 18.83
N HIS A 568 -15.59 16.90 18.00
CA HIS A 568 -15.24 16.66 16.60
C HIS A 568 -15.31 17.92 15.75
N PHE A 569 -16.41 18.66 15.83
CA PHE A 569 -16.63 19.89 15.07
C PHE A 569 -17.16 21.01 15.99
N VAL A 570 -16.34 22.02 16.25
CA VAL A 570 -16.73 23.23 16.97
C VAL A 570 -17.03 24.38 16.01
N ILE A 571 -18.21 24.99 16.16
CA ILE A 571 -18.61 26.24 15.50
C ILE A 571 -18.73 27.30 16.60
N SER A 572 -17.81 28.26 16.61
CA SER A 572 -17.64 29.23 17.70
C SER A 572 -17.67 30.67 17.17
N ARG A 573 -18.48 31.55 17.79
CA ARG A 573 -18.57 32.97 17.44
C ARG A 573 -18.82 33.24 15.94
N CYS A 574 -19.52 32.34 15.25
CA CYS A 574 -19.72 32.39 13.81
C CYS A 574 -21.11 32.91 13.41
N GLU A 575 -21.23 33.40 12.18
CA GLU A 575 -22.49 33.81 11.58
C GLU A 575 -22.73 33.10 10.23
N SER A 576 -23.96 32.64 9.98
CA SER A 576 -24.39 32.12 8.66
C SER A 576 -23.54 30.91 8.19
N VAL A 577 -23.40 29.92 9.08
CA VAL A 577 -22.65 28.69 8.80
C VAL A 577 -23.58 27.59 8.28
N ARG A 578 -23.17 26.83 7.26
CA ARG A 578 -23.95 25.72 6.69
C ARG A 578 -23.12 24.44 6.58
N LEU A 579 -23.53 23.40 7.29
CA LEU A 579 -22.97 22.04 7.21
C LEU A 579 -23.95 21.14 6.47
N SER A 580 -23.47 20.38 5.49
CA SER A 580 -24.28 19.40 4.74
C SER A 580 -23.53 18.10 4.51
N ASP A 581 -24.21 16.96 4.66
CA ASP A 581 -23.68 15.62 4.34
C ASP A 581 -22.38 15.28 5.13
N ILE A 582 -22.32 15.69 6.40
CA ILE A 582 -21.15 15.48 7.29
C ILE A 582 -21.28 14.13 8.01
N GLN A 583 -20.17 13.38 8.09
CA GLN A 583 -20.10 12.13 8.86
C GLN A 583 -19.17 12.28 10.06
N ILE A 584 -19.61 11.87 11.24
CA ILE A 584 -18.82 11.92 12.48
C ILE A 584 -18.84 10.55 13.17
N SER A 585 -17.67 10.03 13.56
CA SER A 585 -17.56 8.73 14.25
C SER A 585 -16.44 8.65 15.30
N ALA A 586 -16.79 8.30 16.55
CA ALA A 586 -15.87 7.84 17.59
C ALA A 586 -16.54 6.72 18.43
N PRO A 587 -15.76 5.88 19.14
CA PRO A 587 -16.28 4.81 20.00
C PRO A 587 -17.31 5.30 21.02
N GLY A 588 -18.31 4.48 21.33
CA GLY A 588 -19.46 4.87 22.15
C GLY A 588 -19.16 5.06 23.64
N ASP A 589 -18.00 4.58 24.07
CA ASP A 589 -17.37 4.72 25.38
C ASP A 589 -16.33 5.87 25.42
N SER A 590 -16.07 6.55 24.30
CA SER A 590 -15.13 7.68 24.26
C SER A 590 -15.67 8.90 25.03
N PRO A 591 -14.99 9.38 26.09
CA PRO A 591 -15.54 10.39 26.98
C PRO A 591 -15.55 11.78 26.35
N ASN A 592 -16.67 12.49 26.50
CA ASN A 592 -16.84 13.89 26.08
C ASN A 592 -16.60 14.16 24.60
N THR A 593 -16.89 13.19 23.73
CA THR A 593 -16.62 13.28 22.29
C THR A 593 -17.76 13.91 21.48
N ASP A 594 -18.24 15.10 21.88
CA ASP A 594 -19.33 15.82 21.20
C ASP A 594 -19.15 15.82 19.66
N GLY A 595 -20.24 15.61 18.92
CA GLY A 595 -20.24 15.60 17.47
C GLY A 595 -20.11 17.01 16.89
N ILE A 596 -21.22 17.75 16.85
CA ILE A 596 -21.22 19.16 16.43
C ILE A 596 -21.56 20.06 17.62
N HIS A 597 -20.57 20.84 18.06
CA HIS A 597 -20.69 21.79 19.17
C HIS A 597 -20.86 23.22 18.64
N ILE A 598 -21.94 23.90 19.02
CA ILE A 598 -22.27 25.26 18.57
C ILE A 598 -22.28 26.21 19.77
N THR A 599 -21.43 27.24 19.74
CA THR A 599 -21.28 28.24 20.80
C THR A 599 -21.20 29.67 20.24
N GLY A 600 -21.89 30.63 20.87
CA GLY A 600 -21.85 32.05 20.50
C GLY A 600 -22.20 32.36 19.04
N SER A 601 -22.94 31.47 18.34
CA SER A 601 -23.04 31.50 16.87
C SER A 601 -24.48 31.68 16.38
N THR A 602 -24.64 32.42 15.28
CA THR A 602 -25.95 32.78 14.71
C THR A 602 -26.19 32.18 13.32
N ASN A 603 -27.45 31.89 13.00
CA ASN A 603 -27.90 31.43 11.68
C ASN A 603 -27.16 30.16 11.17
N VAL A 604 -26.92 29.19 12.05
CA VAL A 604 -26.27 27.91 11.71
C VAL A 604 -27.30 26.93 11.13
N VAL A 605 -26.98 26.29 10.00
CA VAL A 605 -27.79 25.24 9.38
C VAL A 605 -27.02 23.94 9.31
N LEU A 606 -27.56 22.85 9.87
CA LEU A 606 -27.05 21.49 9.76
C LEU A 606 -28.02 20.65 8.92
N GLN A 607 -27.53 19.93 7.92
CA GLN A 607 -28.36 19.09 7.05
C GLN A 607 -27.71 17.74 6.73
N ASN A 608 -28.49 16.64 6.77
CA ASN A 608 -28.04 15.29 6.40
C ASN A 608 -26.78 14.82 7.17
N CYS A 609 -26.62 15.22 8.43
CA CYS A 609 -25.45 14.82 9.23
C CYS A 609 -25.67 13.45 9.88
N LYS A 610 -24.67 12.58 9.82
CA LYS A 610 -24.65 11.28 10.52
C LYS A 610 -23.55 11.28 11.58
N ILE A 611 -23.91 11.08 12.85
CA ILE A 611 -23.04 11.31 14.00
C ILE A 611 -23.16 10.12 14.96
N GLY A 612 -22.06 9.39 15.17
CA GLY A 612 -21.95 8.35 16.20
C GLY A 612 -20.80 8.67 17.14
N THR A 613 -21.09 8.98 18.40
CA THR A 613 -20.13 9.50 19.38
C THR A 613 -20.39 8.94 20.78
N GLY A 614 -19.47 9.16 21.71
CA GLY A 614 -19.58 8.83 23.13
C GLY A 614 -19.98 10.02 24.03
N ASP A 615 -20.31 11.19 23.45
CA ASP A 615 -21.12 12.24 24.10
C ASP A 615 -22.08 12.90 23.07
N ASP A 616 -22.65 14.07 23.40
CA ASP A 616 -23.70 14.77 22.63
C ASP A 616 -23.49 14.79 21.10
N CYS A 617 -24.50 14.32 20.36
CA CYS A 617 -24.53 14.28 18.89
C CYS A 617 -24.47 15.71 18.31
N VAL A 618 -25.31 16.60 18.83
CA VAL A 618 -25.24 18.04 18.58
C VAL A 618 -25.47 18.75 19.92
N SER A 619 -24.53 19.61 20.31
CA SER A 619 -24.60 20.42 21.53
C SER A 619 -24.68 21.91 21.20
N ILE A 620 -25.73 22.58 21.68
CA ILE A 620 -25.97 24.02 21.46
C ILE A 620 -25.84 24.75 22.79
N VAL A 621 -24.84 25.61 22.92
CA VAL A 621 -24.54 26.33 24.17
C VAL A 621 -24.68 27.85 24.03
N ASN A 622 -24.29 28.58 25.07
CA ASN A 622 -24.57 30.00 25.27
C ASN A 622 -24.26 30.91 24.06
N GLY A 623 -25.10 31.92 23.85
CA GLY A 623 -24.97 32.93 22.80
C GLY A 623 -25.38 32.44 21.41
N SER A 624 -26.05 31.29 21.31
CA SER A 624 -26.40 30.67 20.02
C SER A 624 -27.85 30.97 19.61
N SER A 625 -28.08 31.34 18.35
CA SER A 625 -29.41 31.76 17.88
C SER A 625 -29.70 31.41 16.42
N GLY A 626 -30.94 31.05 16.11
CA GLY A 626 -31.35 30.78 14.71
C GLY A 626 -30.77 29.48 14.16
N ILE A 627 -30.65 28.45 14.99
CA ILE A 627 -30.05 27.16 14.65
C ILE A 627 -31.12 26.28 13.98
N LYS A 628 -30.88 25.83 12.75
CA LYS A 628 -31.78 24.95 11.99
C LYS A 628 -31.10 23.63 11.68
N MET A 629 -31.73 22.53 12.04
CA MET A 629 -31.20 21.19 11.86
C MET A 629 -32.22 20.35 11.11
N LYS A 630 -31.81 19.70 10.01
CA LYS A 630 -32.69 18.85 9.20
C LYS A 630 -32.06 17.53 8.81
N THR A 631 -32.78 16.44 9.00
CA THR A 631 -32.32 15.08 8.68
C THR A 631 -31.03 14.75 9.43
N ILE A 632 -31.10 14.70 10.76
CA ILE A 632 -29.95 14.37 11.63
C ILE A 632 -30.05 12.91 12.09
N TYR A 633 -28.98 12.14 11.94
CA TYR A 633 -28.86 10.77 12.45
C TYR A 633 -27.88 10.74 13.62
N CYS A 634 -28.33 10.31 14.80
CA CYS A 634 -27.51 10.17 16.00
C CYS A 634 -27.44 8.70 16.44
N GLY A 635 -26.22 8.19 16.59
CA GLY A 635 -25.93 6.83 17.06
C GLY A 635 -26.08 5.72 16.01
N PRO A 636 -25.67 4.48 16.34
CA PRO A 636 -24.92 4.13 17.56
C PRO A 636 -23.46 4.58 17.49
N GLY A 637 -22.81 4.78 18.64
CA GLY A 637 -21.40 5.17 18.76
C GLY A 637 -20.38 4.07 18.43
N HIS A 638 -20.78 2.96 17.81
CA HIS A 638 -19.89 1.90 17.32
C HIS A 638 -18.93 1.30 18.38
N GLY A 639 -19.46 0.40 19.22
CA GLY A 639 -18.70 -0.43 20.16
C GLY A 639 -19.34 -1.80 20.33
N ILE A 640 -18.87 -2.77 19.53
CA ILE A 640 -19.27 -4.19 19.44
C ILE A 640 -20.73 -4.46 19.01
N SER A 641 -20.89 -4.85 17.75
CA SER A 641 -22.04 -5.61 17.27
C SER A 641 -22.02 -7.03 17.84
N SER A 642 -23.19 -7.65 17.97
CA SER A 642 -23.42 -8.97 18.55
C SER A 642 -22.43 -10.07 18.14
N THR A 643 -22.04 -10.89 19.13
CA THR A 643 -21.46 -12.26 19.10
C THR A 643 -20.00 -12.38 19.54
N VAL A 644 -19.79 -12.56 20.85
CA VAL A 644 -18.97 -13.61 21.51
C VAL A 644 -19.16 -13.46 23.02
N SER A 645 -19.15 -14.58 23.75
CA SER A 645 -19.47 -14.63 25.19
C SER A 645 -18.21 -14.73 26.07
N LYS A 646 -18.28 -14.17 27.29
CA LYS A 646 -17.28 -14.22 28.39
C LYS A 646 -16.02 -13.36 28.11
N VAL A 647 -15.27 -12.86 29.09
CA VAL A 647 -15.04 -13.29 30.49
C VAL A 647 -14.94 -12.05 31.41
N PHE A 648 -15.55 -12.12 32.60
CA PHE A 648 -15.40 -11.25 33.79
C PHE A 648 -14.75 -9.85 33.63
N ASP A 649 -15.54 -8.79 33.84
CA ASP A 649 -15.28 -7.92 34.99
C ASP A 649 -16.56 -7.20 35.49
N THR A 650 -16.81 -7.26 36.79
CA THR A 650 -18.00 -6.65 37.41
C THR A 650 -17.69 -5.26 37.94
N HIS A 651 -17.70 -4.23 37.07
CA HIS A 651 -18.08 -2.83 37.40
C HIS A 651 -17.87 -1.88 36.19
N SER A 652 -18.72 -1.97 35.16
CA SER A 652 -19.03 -0.84 34.27
C SER A 652 -20.29 -1.12 33.45
N SER A 653 -21.40 -0.46 33.80
CA SER A 653 -22.55 -0.37 32.91
C SER A 653 -22.16 0.49 31.71
N GLY A 654 -22.17 -0.05 30.49
CA GLY A 654 -21.82 0.70 29.29
C GLY A 654 -22.80 1.84 29.03
N VAL A 655 -22.42 3.08 29.37
CA VAL A 655 -23.26 4.26 29.15
C VAL A 655 -22.85 4.94 27.85
N TYR A 656 -23.59 4.64 26.79
CA TYR A 656 -23.41 5.23 25.46
C TYR A 656 -24.00 6.64 25.41
N PHE A 657 -23.26 7.67 25.86
CA PHE A 657 -23.79 9.03 25.85
C PHE A 657 -23.85 9.54 24.40
N SER A 658 -25.07 9.84 23.94
CA SER A 658 -25.27 10.69 22.77
C SER A 658 -26.67 11.30 22.91
N SER A 659 -26.85 12.53 22.43
CA SER A 659 -28.13 13.24 22.43
C SER A 659 -28.10 14.52 21.58
N THR A 660 -29.25 15.05 21.20
CA THR A 660 -29.34 16.46 20.76
C THR A 660 -29.61 17.31 22.00
N SER A 661 -28.60 18.05 22.45
CA SER A 661 -28.64 18.78 23.73
C SER A 661 -28.52 20.28 23.56
N ILE A 662 -29.35 21.03 24.31
CA ILE A 662 -29.12 22.44 24.62
C ILE A 662 -28.45 22.52 26.00
N GLY A 663 -27.34 23.27 26.10
CA GLY A 663 -26.56 23.48 27.31
C GLY A 663 -25.35 22.55 27.48
N SER A 664 -24.68 22.53 28.64
CA SER A 664 -25.16 23.09 29.91
C SER A 664 -25.07 24.62 29.97
N LEU A 665 -26.18 25.29 30.29
CA LEU A 665 -26.25 26.75 30.42
C LEU A 665 -26.22 27.21 31.88
N GLY A 666 -25.68 28.40 32.16
CA GLY A 666 -25.75 29.02 33.49
C GLY A 666 -24.70 28.57 34.52
N LYS A 667 -23.72 27.75 34.13
CA LYS A 667 -22.65 27.27 35.02
C LYS A 667 -21.93 28.45 35.68
N ASN A 668 -21.58 28.33 36.96
CA ASN A 668 -20.96 29.40 37.76
C ASN A 668 -21.75 30.72 37.75
N ASN A 669 -23.09 30.65 37.86
CA ASN A 669 -24.02 31.78 37.84
C ASN A 669 -23.95 32.66 36.57
N SER A 670 -23.46 32.10 35.46
CA SER A 670 -23.37 32.82 34.19
C SER A 670 -24.74 33.04 33.54
N THR A 671 -24.81 33.98 32.61
CA THR A 671 -25.98 34.14 31.74
C THR A 671 -25.91 33.16 30.57
N GLY A 672 -26.94 32.34 30.41
CA GLY A 672 -27.15 31.42 29.30
C GLY A 672 -28.30 31.87 28.40
N ILE A 673 -28.03 32.16 27.14
CA ILE A 673 -29.01 32.56 26.14
C ILE A 673 -28.94 31.60 24.95
N VAL A 674 -30.05 30.93 24.63
CA VAL A 674 -30.23 30.15 23.40
C VAL A 674 -31.63 30.40 22.85
N THR A 675 -31.77 30.71 21.57
CA THR A 675 -33.12 30.97 21.01
C THR A 675 -33.28 30.59 19.53
N LYS A 676 -34.53 30.43 19.08
CA LYS A 676 -34.89 30.13 17.68
C LYS A 676 -34.19 28.87 17.16
N VAL A 677 -34.29 27.77 17.90
CA VAL A 677 -33.71 26.46 17.54
C VAL A 677 -34.80 25.59 16.91
N VAL A 678 -34.55 25.02 15.74
CA VAL A 678 -35.47 24.09 15.06
C VAL A 678 -34.73 22.81 14.66
N LEU A 679 -35.19 21.67 15.17
CA LEU A 679 -34.86 20.35 14.66
C LEU A 679 -36.07 19.80 13.91
N ASP A 680 -35.92 19.52 12.62
CA ASP A 680 -36.95 18.94 11.76
C ASP A 680 -36.44 17.66 11.11
N THR A 681 -37.05 16.51 11.39
CA THR A 681 -36.57 15.19 10.95
C THR A 681 -35.25 14.80 11.63
N ALA A 682 -35.34 13.91 12.62
CA ALA A 682 -34.16 13.30 13.24
C ALA A 682 -34.40 11.82 13.57
N PHE A 683 -33.35 11.02 13.52
CA PHE A 683 -33.36 9.62 13.88
C PHE A 683 -32.29 9.35 14.95
N LEU A 684 -32.71 8.97 16.15
CA LEU A 684 -31.83 8.72 17.29
C LEU A 684 -31.92 7.25 17.66
N ARG A 685 -30.80 6.53 17.57
CA ARG A 685 -30.76 5.07 17.75
C ARG A 685 -29.71 4.66 18.79
N GLU A 686 -30.15 3.87 19.77
CA GLU A 686 -29.33 3.31 20.85
C GLU A 686 -28.59 4.37 21.72
N THR A 687 -29.12 5.61 21.79
CA THR A 687 -28.49 6.72 22.52
C THR A 687 -28.94 6.81 23.98
N THR A 688 -28.10 7.33 24.89
CA THR A 688 -28.51 7.51 26.30
C THR A 688 -29.56 8.61 26.48
N ASN A 689 -29.56 9.68 25.69
CA ASN A 689 -30.64 10.66 25.74
C ASN A 689 -31.12 11.01 24.33
N GLY A 690 -32.38 11.41 24.21
CA GLY A 690 -32.93 11.88 22.93
C GLY A 690 -32.73 13.38 22.79
N LEU A 691 -33.76 14.13 23.20
CA LEU A 691 -33.83 15.59 23.15
C LEU A 691 -33.66 16.14 24.57
N ARG A 692 -32.55 16.86 24.82
CA ARG A 692 -32.16 17.27 26.17
C ARG A 692 -31.99 18.79 26.29
N ILE A 693 -32.50 19.38 27.37
CA ILE A 693 -32.16 20.74 27.80
C ILE A 693 -31.56 20.63 29.21
N LYS A 694 -30.32 21.08 29.39
CA LYS A 694 -29.58 21.03 30.66
C LYS A 694 -29.17 22.45 31.10
N THR A 695 -29.59 22.90 32.28
CA THR A 695 -29.18 24.19 32.85
C THR A 695 -28.81 24.06 34.33
N TRP A 696 -27.90 24.92 34.78
CA TRP A 696 -27.45 24.96 36.17
C TRP A 696 -28.34 25.85 37.03
N GLN A 697 -28.62 25.41 38.25
CA GLN A 697 -29.07 26.28 39.34
C GLN A 697 -28.02 27.38 39.59
N GLY A 698 -28.48 28.59 39.90
CA GLY A 698 -27.67 29.79 40.03
C GLY A 698 -27.58 30.63 38.76
N GLY A 699 -27.78 30.02 37.58
CA GLY A 699 -27.70 30.69 36.28
C GLY A 699 -28.78 31.73 36.02
N SER A 700 -28.59 32.52 34.95
CA SER A 700 -29.55 33.54 34.48
C SER A 700 -29.70 33.48 32.95
N GLY A 701 -30.63 34.26 32.37
CA GLY A 701 -30.91 34.25 30.92
C GLY A 701 -32.07 33.33 30.56
N TYR A 702 -32.14 32.89 29.30
CA TYR A 702 -33.27 32.12 28.78
C TYR A 702 -32.92 31.11 27.66
N VAL A 703 -33.70 30.02 27.60
CA VAL A 703 -33.87 29.14 26.45
C VAL A 703 -35.27 29.34 25.89
N SER A 704 -35.41 29.80 24.64
CA SER A 704 -36.73 30.10 24.09
C SER A 704 -36.92 29.83 22.61
N SER A 705 -38.19 29.68 22.18
CA SER A 705 -38.54 29.42 20.78
C SER A 705 -37.80 28.20 20.20
N VAL A 706 -37.88 27.07 20.91
CA VAL A 706 -37.26 25.81 20.51
C VAL A 706 -38.34 24.89 19.96
N ARG A 707 -38.14 24.31 18.77
CA ARG A 707 -39.05 23.35 18.16
C ARG A 707 -38.30 22.09 17.75
N TYR A 708 -38.64 20.98 18.39
CA TYR A 708 -38.24 19.63 17.96
C TYR A 708 -39.43 18.97 17.27
N GLN A 709 -39.25 18.56 16.01
CA GLN A 709 -40.32 17.92 15.25
C GLN A 709 -39.87 16.76 14.36
N ASN A 710 -40.80 15.82 14.12
CA ASN A 710 -40.61 14.66 13.26
C ASN A 710 -39.40 13.81 13.70
N VAL A 711 -39.35 13.48 14.99
CA VAL A 711 -38.22 12.78 15.60
C VAL A 711 -38.58 11.31 15.80
N ARG A 712 -37.81 10.39 15.22
CA ARG A 712 -37.94 8.96 15.44
C ARG A 712 -36.82 8.47 16.38
N MET A 713 -37.20 7.71 17.39
CA MET A 713 -36.29 7.14 18.39
C MET A 713 -36.33 5.61 18.34
N GLU A 714 -35.18 4.97 18.50
CA GLU A 714 -35.08 3.52 18.63
C GLU A 714 -34.14 3.19 19.79
N ASP A 715 -34.67 2.53 20.81
CA ASP A 715 -33.87 2.03 21.92
C ASP A 715 -33.10 3.12 22.70
N VAL A 716 -33.71 4.30 22.85
CA VAL A 716 -33.12 5.47 23.52
C VAL A 716 -33.38 5.41 25.03
N SER A 717 -32.38 5.63 25.88
CA SER A 717 -32.58 5.47 27.34
C SER A 717 -33.44 6.57 27.96
N ASN A 718 -33.21 7.84 27.60
CA ASN A 718 -33.98 8.98 28.11
C ASN A 718 -34.47 9.88 26.95
N PRO A 719 -35.57 9.51 26.27
CA PRO A 719 -36.10 10.21 25.09
C PRO A 719 -36.23 11.72 25.19
N ILE A 720 -36.85 12.27 26.24
CA ILE A 720 -37.03 13.72 26.41
C ILE A 720 -36.66 14.13 27.83
N ILE A 721 -35.72 15.06 27.97
CA ILE A 721 -35.30 15.62 29.28
C ILE A 721 -35.28 17.15 29.22
N VAL A 722 -35.91 17.77 30.21
CA VAL A 722 -35.59 19.13 30.67
C VAL A 722 -35.10 19.01 32.11
N ASP A 723 -33.90 19.53 32.37
CA ASP A 723 -33.27 19.48 33.69
C ASP A 723 -32.63 20.84 34.04
N GLN A 724 -33.35 21.63 34.85
CA GLN A 724 -32.86 22.89 35.41
C GLN A 724 -31.97 22.70 36.66
N PHE A 725 -31.71 21.45 37.07
CA PHE A 725 -30.89 21.07 38.22
C PHE A 725 -29.59 20.35 37.81
N TYR A 726 -29.17 20.51 36.56
CA TYR A 726 -28.00 19.83 36.01
C TYR A 726 -26.73 20.17 36.80
N CYS A 727 -26.04 19.13 37.27
CA CYS A 727 -24.83 19.23 38.08
C CYS A 727 -23.80 18.19 37.60
N ASP A 728 -22.69 18.63 36.98
CA ASP A 728 -21.57 17.74 36.60
C ASP A 728 -20.39 17.74 37.61
N SER A 729 -20.60 18.37 38.76
CA SER A 729 -19.62 18.58 39.81
C SER A 729 -19.43 17.34 40.71
N PRO A 730 -18.20 17.02 41.14
CA PRO A 730 -17.95 15.98 42.16
C PRO A 730 -18.44 16.39 43.56
N VAL A 731 -18.72 17.68 43.78
CA VAL A 731 -19.39 18.19 44.99
C VAL A 731 -20.85 18.48 44.64
N THR A 732 -21.77 18.00 45.46
CA THR A 732 -23.22 18.22 45.31
C THR A 732 -23.54 19.70 45.11
N CYS A 733 -24.16 20.04 43.99
CA CYS A 733 -24.61 21.39 43.73
C CYS A 733 -25.71 21.77 44.73
N LYS A 734 -25.64 22.98 45.29
CA LYS A 734 -26.72 23.53 46.11
C LYS A 734 -27.84 24.01 45.20
N ASN A 735 -29.09 23.79 45.59
CA ASN A 735 -30.22 24.48 44.95
C ASN A 735 -30.10 25.98 45.22
N LEU A 736 -30.43 26.79 44.22
CA LEU A 736 -30.32 28.25 44.25
C LEU A 736 -31.59 28.85 43.65
N THR A 737 -31.95 30.07 44.07
CA THR A 737 -33.22 30.69 43.66
C THR A 737 -33.22 31.23 42.24
N SER A 738 -32.07 31.43 41.61
CA SER A 738 -31.95 31.77 40.19
C SER A 738 -31.76 30.52 39.32
N ALA A 739 -32.36 30.52 38.13
CA ALA A 739 -32.10 29.55 37.08
C ALA A 739 -32.30 30.21 35.70
N VAL A 740 -31.81 29.55 34.65
CA VAL A 740 -32.06 29.96 33.26
C VAL A 740 -33.54 29.70 32.93
N GLU A 741 -34.29 30.71 32.49
CA GLU A 741 -35.71 30.56 32.13
C GLU A 741 -35.87 29.64 30.92
N ILE A 742 -36.84 28.74 30.94
CA ILE A 742 -37.16 27.86 29.80
C ILE A 742 -38.60 28.18 29.35
N ASN A 743 -38.76 28.73 28.14
CA ASN A 743 -40.04 29.28 27.70
C ASN A 743 -40.32 29.04 26.20
N GLY A 744 -41.43 28.40 25.87
CA GLY A 744 -41.84 28.18 24.48
C GLY A 744 -41.02 27.08 23.81
N ILE A 745 -41.16 25.86 24.34
CA ILE A 745 -40.48 24.65 23.85
C ILE A 745 -41.55 23.71 23.27
N MET A 746 -41.48 23.43 21.97
CA MET A 746 -42.43 22.57 21.28
C MET A 746 -41.78 21.23 20.90
N TYR A 747 -42.45 20.14 21.28
CA TYR A 747 -42.16 18.78 20.86
C TYR A 747 -43.34 18.28 20.01
N ARG A 748 -43.10 17.94 18.74
CA ARG A 748 -44.15 17.55 17.79
C ARG A 748 -43.80 16.29 16.99
N ASN A 749 -44.74 15.36 16.82
CA ASN A 749 -44.53 14.14 16.02
C ASN A 749 -43.25 13.39 16.44
N ILE A 750 -43.20 12.95 17.70
CA ILE A 750 -42.07 12.17 18.23
C ILE A 750 -42.54 10.74 18.43
N THR A 751 -41.90 9.79 17.75
CA THR A 751 -42.30 8.37 17.78
C THR A 751 -41.11 7.47 18.08
N GLY A 752 -41.31 6.33 18.74
CA GLY A 752 -40.19 5.40 18.93
C GLY A 752 -40.24 4.49 20.15
N THR A 753 -39.08 3.93 20.49
CA THR A 753 -38.91 3.08 21.67
C THR A 753 -37.88 3.60 22.67
N SER A 754 -38.13 3.33 23.95
CA SER A 754 -37.29 3.68 25.10
C SER A 754 -36.76 2.43 25.82
N LYS A 755 -35.54 2.51 26.38
CA LYS A 755 -34.99 1.51 27.32
C LYS A 755 -35.51 1.70 28.74
N SER A 756 -35.68 2.94 29.19
CA SER A 756 -36.18 3.25 30.52
C SER A 756 -37.70 3.18 30.60
N THR A 757 -38.23 3.06 31.82
CA THR A 757 -39.66 3.20 32.11
C THR A 757 -40.16 4.65 32.04
N ARG A 758 -39.26 5.63 32.23
CA ARG A 758 -39.58 7.07 32.25
C ARG A 758 -39.07 7.73 30.98
N ALA A 759 -39.88 7.68 29.91
CA ALA A 759 -39.50 8.26 28.62
C ALA A 759 -39.29 9.79 28.66
N MET A 760 -39.97 10.49 29.58
CA MET A 760 -39.96 11.95 29.66
C MET A 760 -39.74 12.43 31.10
N LYS A 761 -38.79 13.36 31.29
CA LYS A 761 -38.48 14.00 32.58
C LYS A 761 -38.50 15.53 32.43
N PHE A 762 -39.29 16.21 33.26
CA PHE A 762 -39.31 17.68 33.34
C PHE A 762 -39.03 18.10 34.78
N ALA A 763 -37.75 18.35 35.08
CA ALA A 763 -37.29 18.86 36.36
C ALA A 763 -37.05 20.37 36.22
N CYS A 764 -38.06 21.15 36.63
CA CYS A 764 -38.07 22.60 36.53
C CYS A 764 -38.00 23.26 37.91
N SER A 765 -37.45 24.47 37.98
CA SER A 765 -37.21 25.21 39.22
C SER A 765 -38.48 25.91 39.71
N ASP A 766 -38.84 25.73 40.99
CA ASP A 766 -40.03 26.36 41.59
C ASP A 766 -40.00 27.90 41.51
N THR A 767 -38.81 28.50 41.55
CA THR A 767 -38.61 29.96 41.49
C THR A 767 -38.54 30.51 40.06
N VAL A 768 -38.18 29.69 39.08
CA VAL A 768 -38.11 30.05 37.65
C VAL A 768 -38.68 28.89 36.82
N PRO A 769 -40.01 28.65 36.91
CA PRO A 769 -40.64 27.48 36.32
C PRO A 769 -40.58 27.52 34.79
N CYS A 770 -40.58 26.33 34.19
CA CYS A 770 -40.69 26.18 32.74
C CYS A 770 -42.07 26.64 32.26
N LYS A 771 -42.12 27.39 31.14
CA LYS A 771 -43.36 27.98 30.59
C LYS A 771 -43.59 27.52 29.15
N HIS A 772 -44.85 27.37 28.76
CA HIS A 772 -45.26 27.04 27.40
C HIS A 772 -44.48 25.85 26.79
N ILE A 773 -44.34 24.75 27.55
CA ILE A 773 -43.89 23.48 26.99
C ILE A 773 -45.09 22.81 26.31
N VAL A 774 -45.00 22.60 25.00
CA VAL A 774 -46.06 22.01 24.18
C VAL A 774 -45.65 20.60 23.74
N LEU A 775 -46.43 19.60 24.11
CA LEU A 775 -46.31 18.22 23.65
C LEU A 775 -47.44 17.92 22.67
N ASN A 776 -47.12 17.52 21.44
CA ASN A 776 -48.10 17.21 20.40
C ASN A 776 -47.70 15.94 19.64
N ASN A 777 -48.57 14.93 19.60
CA ASN A 777 -48.31 13.66 18.92
C ASN A 777 -46.98 13.02 19.34
N ILE A 778 -46.89 12.62 20.62
CA ILE A 778 -45.75 11.93 21.21
C ILE A 778 -46.17 10.47 21.45
N ASN A 779 -45.54 9.51 20.79
CA ASN A 779 -45.80 8.08 20.92
C ASN A 779 -44.50 7.31 21.16
N LEU A 780 -44.13 7.14 22.43
CA LEU A 780 -42.91 6.45 22.86
C LEU A 780 -43.30 5.19 23.63
N GLU A 781 -42.75 4.03 23.27
CA GLU A 781 -43.09 2.73 23.85
C GLU A 781 -41.87 2.08 24.52
N LYS A 782 -42.05 1.24 25.55
CA LYS A 782 -40.92 0.56 26.19
C LYS A 782 -40.57 -0.71 25.41
N LYS A 783 -39.31 -0.84 24.98
CA LYS A 783 -38.82 -2.04 24.26
C LYS A 783 -38.96 -3.27 25.16
N GLY A 784 -39.60 -4.33 24.66
CA GLY A 784 -39.77 -5.61 25.37
C GLY A 784 -41.14 -5.87 26.02
N TRP A 785 -42.13 -4.97 25.87
CA TRP A 785 -43.51 -5.23 26.34
C TRP A 785 -44.38 -5.89 25.24
N HIS A 786 -44.11 -7.16 24.99
CA HIS A 786 -44.96 -8.04 24.20
C HIS A 786 -45.20 -9.36 24.93
N GLU A 787 -46.02 -9.33 25.99
CA GLU A 787 -46.86 -10.48 26.32
C GLU A 787 -48.08 -10.08 27.18
N CYS A 788 -49.24 -10.61 26.77
CA CYS A 788 -50.48 -10.82 27.49
C CYS A 788 -50.75 -10.07 28.82
N LEU A 789 -51.60 -9.04 28.76
CA LEU A 789 -52.84 -8.98 29.54
C LEU A 789 -53.76 -7.88 28.99
N ALA A 790 -55.07 -8.14 28.96
CA ALA A 790 -56.07 -7.15 28.60
C ALA A 790 -56.45 -6.31 29.83
N SER A 791 -55.73 -5.21 30.07
CA SER A 791 -56.13 -4.17 31.03
C SER A 791 -55.57 -2.80 30.64
N SER A 792 -56.38 -1.79 30.93
CA SER A 792 -56.33 -0.35 30.64
C SER A 792 -55.02 0.45 30.78
N ASP A 793 -53.93 -0.13 31.27
CA ASP A 793 -52.87 0.65 31.91
C ASP A 793 -51.68 0.89 30.97
N LYS A 794 -51.85 1.80 30.00
CA LYS A 794 -50.77 2.32 29.14
C LYS A 794 -50.01 3.50 29.78
N ASP A 795 -49.84 3.48 31.10
CA ASP A 795 -49.33 4.62 31.85
C ASP A 795 -47.80 4.76 31.76
N PHE A 796 -47.37 5.54 30.76
CA PHE A 796 -46.03 6.11 30.75
C PHE A 796 -45.89 7.16 31.85
N ILE A 797 -45.11 6.84 32.89
CA ILE A 797 -44.87 7.76 34.01
C ILE A 797 -44.06 8.97 33.52
N ILE A 798 -44.71 10.12 33.43
CA ILE A 798 -44.06 11.43 33.31
C ILE A 798 -43.66 11.86 34.72
N GLU A 799 -42.36 12.04 34.96
CA GLU A 799 -41.89 12.64 36.21
C GLU A 799 -41.93 14.16 36.09
N GLN A 800 -42.93 14.78 36.74
CA GLN A 800 -43.16 16.22 36.76
C GLN A 800 -42.96 16.78 38.18
N THR A 801 -42.17 17.85 38.31
CA THR A 801 -42.22 18.75 39.48
C THR A 801 -43.31 19.81 39.29
N LYS A 802 -44.56 19.34 39.13
CA LYS A 802 -45.83 20.08 38.94
C LYS A 802 -45.96 21.02 37.72
N ASP A 803 -47.22 21.27 37.38
CA ASP A 803 -47.76 22.29 36.47
C ASP A 803 -47.22 22.32 35.02
N ILE A 804 -47.57 21.27 34.27
CA ILE A 804 -47.83 21.39 32.82
C ILE A 804 -49.28 20.99 32.59
N GLU A 805 -50.16 21.95 32.26
CA GLU A 805 -51.53 21.63 31.84
C GLU A 805 -51.48 20.78 30.56
N PRO A 806 -52.08 19.58 30.52
CA PRO A 806 -52.30 18.89 29.26
C PRO A 806 -53.27 19.72 28.43
N ALA A 807 -52.83 20.17 27.26
CA ALA A 807 -53.66 20.95 26.35
C ALA A 807 -54.95 20.20 26.03
N LYS A 808 -56.08 20.69 26.56
CA LYS A 808 -57.41 20.15 26.23
C LYS A 808 -57.60 20.28 24.72
N THR A 809 -57.77 19.15 24.04
CA THR A 809 -58.08 19.10 22.61
C THR A 809 -59.49 19.61 22.35
N ASN A 810 -59.65 20.94 22.36
CA ASN A 810 -60.77 21.60 21.71
C ASN A 810 -60.55 21.54 20.19
N ARG A 811 -61.58 21.11 19.46
CA ARG A 811 -61.44 20.57 18.11
C ARG A 811 -61.55 21.63 17.00
N GLU A 812 -61.41 22.92 17.34
CA GLU A 812 -61.88 24.03 16.48
C GLU A 812 -60.79 25.05 16.07
N ASP A 813 -59.68 25.18 16.81
CA ASP A 813 -58.60 26.14 16.44
C ASP A 813 -57.59 25.56 15.43
N LEU A 814 -58.11 25.12 14.28
CA LEU A 814 -57.34 24.73 13.10
C LEU A 814 -57.09 25.94 12.19
N ILE A 815 -56.44 26.98 12.72
CA ILE A 815 -56.01 28.12 11.90
C ILE A 815 -54.77 27.71 11.09
N HIS A 816 -54.98 27.52 9.79
CA HIS A 816 -53.93 27.40 8.80
C HIS A 816 -52.97 28.60 8.85
N THR A 817 -51.67 28.34 8.78
CA THR A 817 -50.77 29.23 8.03
C THR A 817 -49.57 28.43 7.53
N GLU A 818 -49.44 28.35 6.20
CA GLU A 818 -48.28 27.79 5.52
C GLU A 818 -47.14 28.83 5.47
N LEU A 819 -45.92 28.39 5.76
CA LEU A 819 -44.64 28.68 5.05
C LEU A 819 -43.40 28.22 5.86
#